data_AF-A0A1Z5JZX0-F1
#
_entry.id   AF-A0A1Z5JZX0-F1
#
_cell.length_a   1.000
_cell.length_b   1.000
_cell.length_c   1.000
_cell.angle_alpha   90.00
_cell.angle_beta   90.00
_cell.angle_gamma   90.00
#
_symmetry.space_group_name_H-M   'P 1'
#
loop_
_entity.id
_entity.type
_entity.pdbx_description
1 polymer ?
#
loop_
_entity_poly.entity_id
_entity_poly.type
_entity_poly.pdbx_seq_one_letter_code
_entity_poly.pdbx_strand_id
1 'polypeptide(L)'
;MTREIPSSFLFTDYIVHEETSLPTSGITTGWDPTNPLGIPKGKAQNLPSIRVEDSDVDKKRKIYGGAGDKKHLGGFTEVDLDGISPDVWKHMVTKYGVKSVLDVGCGRGVSSLWFHLHGVDVLCAEGSHDAVERTMLPDPANQVVEHDFSRGPWWPEKTYSACWAVEFLEHVSLQYQFNFITAFRKCALIFATSSVWGGWHHVEVHDHDWWVQKFEAYGFRFSSRLTEEIRNVARMERQKKIPAPTGDKTYGASHITLSMKVFINPAVAALPEHANLFMEFGCFEKNGPGLTIINKECGEGRGGDLETRLDPSFYPLTLTPKMDLDWENAVRNNVQFVSKNEKKDNPVAKDASDVAVKPDEPNNKPEAKVEDANAPGRPPRTENVSNNVAKAEELIDETDIPKGSDHRARDHPILRYRQRKLASSELPVVSVVVWPYLEMGIGTAEILHVEQNGLNESKYLSLADDMMALDDPNVIWVGDTGMGYGWNFWCGEYLKWVIEAKKLRFKRGLPLSWPVFIVDFTDGPVPQRCRNIEEEIGVDFVFYSTRSIVRERMFSNETNWVESGRLMSLQLYGGRSYLHTPLIVRTDTIDSLRDILHNHYNITLDGPIERIDRKIDVSHIWPLNGTLVGTVESRLRHLVSETVVDMAKSDGINVFVDVAGEAARNGRRKVKSEYIDTLLKSKIVVVTQRDSWEDHYRLFEALVTGGLVLTDRMLSLPAGLVNGTNIIEFISQDDLRSKIRYYLLHPDERIEIARQGRLVAMSQHRSWHRIEEIIFDMPMTVCQKKDGSPCPFIVHANEAARRRRLARNNKIVDP
;
A
#
# COMPACT_ATOMS: atom_id res chain seq x y z
N MET A 1 4.99 25.84 -61.50
CA MET A 1 4.29 24.80 -62.26
C MET A 1 4.35 23.53 -61.44
N THR A 2 3.19 23.17 -60.91
CA THR A 2 2.81 21.89 -60.30
C THR A 2 2.91 20.74 -61.31
N ARG A 3 3.21 19.53 -60.81
CA ARG A 3 2.96 18.20 -61.40
C ARG A 3 3.33 17.18 -60.30
N GLU A 4 2.44 16.72 -59.42
CA GLU A 4 1.37 15.71 -59.61
C GLU A 4 1.76 14.53 -60.49
N ILE A 5 1.82 13.32 -59.92
CA ILE A 5 1.28 12.04 -60.44
C ILE A 5 1.05 11.09 -59.21
N PRO A 6 0.24 10.00 -59.25
CA PRO A 6 -1.09 9.96 -58.63
C PRO A 6 -1.37 8.68 -57.79
N SER A 7 -2.58 8.63 -57.21
CA SER A 7 -3.20 7.47 -56.57
C SER A 7 -3.85 6.49 -57.57
N SER A 8 -3.71 5.18 -57.36
CA SER A 8 -4.73 4.16 -57.69
C SER A 8 -4.33 2.80 -57.07
N PHE A 9 -5.12 2.27 -56.12
CA PHE A 9 -6.12 1.17 -56.28
C PHE A 9 -5.46 -0.19 -56.64
N LEU A 10 -5.70 -1.38 -56.06
CA LEU A 10 -6.67 -2.07 -55.17
C LEU A 10 -5.95 -3.37 -54.71
N PHE A 11 -6.22 -4.02 -53.58
CA PHE A 11 -7.42 -4.80 -53.32
C PHE A 11 -7.56 -5.10 -51.81
N THR A 12 -8.70 -4.70 -51.27
CA THR A 12 -9.32 -5.19 -50.03
C THR A 12 -10.72 -5.63 -50.42
N ASP A 13 -11.13 -6.82 -49.97
CA ASP A 13 -12.47 -7.44 -50.08
C ASP A 13 -12.35 -8.74 -49.25
N TYR A 14 -13.12 -9.11 -48.22
CA TYR A 14 -14.39 -8.76 -47.58
C TYR A 14 -14.18 -9.01 -46.05
N ILE A 15 -14.85 -8.36 -45.08
CA ILE A 15 -16.21 -8.66 -44.61
C ILE A 15 -16.74 -7.43 -43.84
N VAL A 16 -17.98 -7.07 -44.17
CA VAL A 16 -18.85 -6.07 -43.54
C VAL A 16 -19.34 -6.55 -42.17
N HIS A 17 -19.24 -5.73 -41.13
CA HIS A 17 -20.20 -5.72 -40.02
C HIS A 17 -20.41 -4.30 -39.49
N GLU A 18 -21.65 -3.84 -39.65
CA GLU A 18 -22.39 -2.71 -39.06
C GLU A 18 -21.63 -1.57 -38.35
N GLU A 19 -21.74 -0.39 -38.97
CA GLU A 19 -21.59 0.91 -38.34
C GLU A 19 -22.50 1.03 -37.11
N THR A 20 -21.91 1.07 -35.91
CA THR A 20 -22.52 1.75 -34.77
C THR A 20 -21.86 3.12 -34.67
N SER A 21 -22.44 4.07 -35.39
CA SER A 21 -22.15 5.50 -35.24
C SER A 21 -22.27 5.89 -33.76
N LEU A 22 -21.20 6.48 -33.19
CA LEU A 22 -21.30 7.29 -31.99
C LEU A 22 -22.42 8.33 -32.21
N PRO A 23 -23.41 8.47 -31.31
CA PRO A 23 -24.46 9.45 -31.50
C PRO A 23 -23.87 10.86 -31.39
N THR A 24 -23.62 11.46 -32.55
CA THR A 24 -23.35 12.88 -32.71
C THR A 24 -24.67 13.56 -33.08
N SER A 25 -25.49 13.88 -32.08
CA SER A 25 -26.52 14.93 -32.15
C SER A 25 -27.32 15.02 -30.84
N GLY A 26 -26.61 15.36 -29.77
CA GLY A 26 -27.20 15.89 -28.55
C GLY A 26 -26.14 16.73 -27.89
N ILE A 27 -26.14 18.04 -28.12
CA ILE A 27 -25.37 18.96 -27.28
C ILE A 27 -25.94 18.74 -25.88
N THR A 28 -25.21 18.00 -25.04
CA THR A 28 -25.56 17.80 -23.64
C THR A 28 -25.45 19.16 -22.97
N THR A 29 -26.58 19.87 -22.90
CA THR A 29 -26.67 21.22 -22.34
C THR A 29 -26.09 21.20 -20.93
N GLY A 30 -24.90 21.77 -20.75
CA GLY A 30 -24.23 21.88 -19.46
C GLY A 30 -22.90 21.12 -19.32
N TRP A 31 -22.53 20.24 -20.25
CA TRP A 31 -21.17 19.70 -20.31
C TRP A 31 -20.24 20.63 -21.09
N ASP A 32 -19.11 21.02 -20.51
CA ASP A 32 -18.11 21.86 -21.16
C ASP A 32 -16.96 20.98 -21.70
N PRO A 33 -16.88 20.75 -23.03
CA PRO A 33 -15.79 19.96 -23.60
C PRO A 33 -14.41 20.63 -23.46
N THR A 34 -14.36 21.94 -23.18
CA THR A 34 -13.11 22.67 -22.93
C THR A 34 -12.62 22.57 -21.50
N ASN A 35 -13.52 22.23 -20.56
CA ASN A 35 -13.21 21.92 -19.18
C ASN A 35 -13.77 20.54 -18.80
N PRO A 36 -13.14 19.44 -19.28
CA PRO A 36 -13.62 18.08 -19.03
C PRO A 36 -13.59 17.68 -17.55
N LEU A 37 -12.97 18.49 -16.68
CA LEU A 37 -12.89 18.30 -15.24
C LEU A 37 -13.93 19.13 -14.46
N GLY A 38 -14.63 20.05 -15.12
CA GLY A 38 -15.60 20.95 -14.50
C GLY A 38 -16.85 20.23 -13.98
N ILE A 39 -17.54 20.86 -13.02
CA ILE A 39 -18.84 20.40 -12.54
C ILE A 39 -19.88 20.66 -13.65
N PRO A 40 -20.58 19.63 -14.17
CA PRO A 40 -21.60 19.82 -15.19
C PRO A 40 -22.70 20.78 -14.73
N LYS A 41 -23.17 21.67 -15.60
CA LYS A 41 -24.21 22.66 -15.28
C LYS A 41 -25.61 22.10 -15.52
N GLY A 42 -26.59 22.62 -14.78
CA GLY A 42 -28.00 22.23 -14.92
C GLY A 42 -28.24 20.75 -14.62
N LYS A 43 -29.38 20.24 -15.11
CA LYS A 43 -29.83 18.85 -15.01
C LYS A 43 -29.72 18.16 -16.38
N ALA A 44 -29.17 16.95 -16.41
CA ALA A 44 -29.15 16.16 -17.64
C ALA A 44 -30.53 15.57 -17.97
N GLN A 45 -30.75 15.22 -19.24
CA GLN A 45 -31.94 14.47 -19.65
C GLN A 45 -31.87 13.04 -19.12
N ASN A 46 -32.95 12.55 -18.51
CA ASN A 46 -33.07 11.15 -18.13
C ASN A 46 -33.25 10.29 -19.39
N LEU A 47 -32.54 9.16 -19.46
CA LEU A 47 -32.62 8.21 -20.56
C LEU A 47 -32.94 6.84 -19.94
N PRO A 48 -34.22 6.54 -19.71
CA PRO A 48 -34.67 5.28 -19.10
C PRO A 48 -34.16 4.05 -19.85
N SER A 49 -34.22 2.87 -19.24
CA SER A 49 -33.88 1.64 -19.96
C SER A 49 -34.80 1.43 -21.17
N ILE A 50 -34.28 0.72 -22.19
CA ILE A 50 -35.12 0.23 -23.28
C ILE A 50 -35.62 -1.15 -22.89
N ARG A 51 -36.93 -1.27 -22.67
CA ARG A 51 -37.58 -2.56 -22.38
C ARG A 51 -37.53 -3.47 -23.60
N VAL A 52 -37.17 -4.74 -23.39
CA VAL A 52 -37.14 -5.77 -24.42
C VAL A 52 -37.72 -7.06 -23.84
N GLU A 53 -38.69 -7.66 -24.54
CA GLU A 53 -39.15 -9.00 -24.21
C GLU A 53 -38.14 -10.04 -24.70
N ASP A 54 -37.16 -10.39 -23.85
CA ASP A 54 -36.18 -11.43 -24.12
C ASP A 54 -36.21 -12.49 -23.00
N SER A 55 -37.10 -13.48 -23.18
CA SER A 55 -37.30 -14.55 -22.21
C SER A 55 -36.04 -15.39 -21.95
N ASP A 56 -35.07 -15.38 -22.86
CA ASP A 56 -33.82 -16.14 -22.70
C ASP A 56 -32.79 -15.36 -21.87
N VAL A 57 -32.77 -14.04 -21.96
CA VAL A 57 -32.04 -13.18 -21.02
C VAL A 57 -32.62 -13.32 -19.62
N ASP A 58 -33.95 -13.24 -19.48
CA ASP A 58 -34.61 -13.35 -18.18
C ASP A 58 -34.35 -14.70 -17.50
N LYS A 59 -34.38 -15.81 -18.26
CA LYS A 59 -33.99 -17.14 -17.73
C LYS A 59 -32.53 -17.19 -17.27
N LYS A 60 -31.61 -16.48 -17.94
CA LYS A 60 -30.18 -16.48 -17.60
C LYS A 60 -29.85 -15.66 -16.36
N ARG A 61 -30.71 -14.71 -15.96
CA ARG A 61 -30.54 -13.89 -14.75
C ARG A 61 -30.61 -14.72 -13.46
N LYS A 62 -31.22 -15.90 -13.47
CA LYS A 62 -31.32 -16.82 -12.31
C LYS A 62 -31.88 -16.14 -11.05
N ILE A 63 -31.00 -15.67 -10.17
CA ILE A 63 -31.34 -15.03 -8.88
C ILE A 63 -31.41 -13.50 -8.97
N TYR A 64 -30.98 -12.92 -10.10
CA TYR A 64 -30.99 -11.48 -10.33
C TYR A 64 -32.33 -11.04 -10.93
N GLY A 65 -32.85 -9.91 -10.47
CA GLY A 65 -33.95 -9.18 -11.11
C GLY A 65 -33.53 -8.50 -12.42
N GLY A 66 -34.43 -7.68 -12.96
CA GLY A 66 -34.28 -7.02 -14.26
C GLY A 66 -35.20 -7.61 -15.32
N ALA A 67 -36.42 -8.01 -14.95
CA ALA A 67 -37.38 -8.58 -15.88
C ALA A 67 -37.73 -7.60 -17.01
N GLY A 68 -37.54 -8.02 -18.25
CA GLY A 68 -37.75 -7.16 -19.43
C GLY A 68 -36.68 -6.06 -19.60
N ASP A 69 -35.61 -6.07 -18.81
CA ASP A 69 -34.44 -5.21 -19.00
C ASP A 69 -33.42 -5.89 -19.92
N LYS A 70 -32.70 -5.08 -20.70
CA LYS A 70 -31.56 -5.59 -21.49
C LYS A 70 -30.48 -6.17 -20.57
N LYS A 71 -29.76 -7.17 -21.10
CA LYS A 71 -28.68 -7.88 -20.39
C LYS A 71 -27.64 -6.94 -19.78
N HIS A 72 -27.39 -5.78 -20.41
CA HIS A 72 -26.29 -4.90 -20.00
C HIS A 72 -26.50 -4.18 -18.67
N LEU A 73 -27.73 -4.14 -18.17
CA LEU A 73 -28.05 -3.45 -16.92
C LEU A 73 -27.65 -4.23 -15.67
N GLY A 74 -27.10 -5.44 -15.80
CA GLY A 74 -26.63 -6.26 -14.67
C GLY A 74 -27.75 -6.85 -13.80
N GLY A 75 -28.86 -6.14 -13.60
CA GLY A 75 -29.92 -6.55 -12.68
C GLY A 75 -29.57 -6.24 -11.22
N PHE A 76 -30.33 -6.81 -10.29
CA PHE A 76 -30.18 -6.56 -8.86
C PHE A 76 -30.56 -7.82 -8.07
N THR A 77 -30.21 -7.88 -6.78
CA THR A 77 -30.72 -8.93 -5.87
C THR A 77 -31.76 -8.35 -4.91
N GLU A 78 -32.59 -9.19 -4.31
CA GLU A 78 -33.63 -8.74 -3.37
C GLU A 78 -33.06 -7.92 -2.19
N VAL A 79 -31.99 -8.43 -1.58
CA VAL A 79 -31.19 -7.77 -0.54
C VAL A 79 -29.77 -8.31 -0.64
N ASP A 80 -28.82 -7.47 -1.04
CA ASP A 80 -27.40 -7.81 -1.03
C ASP A 80 -26.76 -7.46 0.32
N LEU A 81 -26.57 -8.47 1.17
CA LEU A 81 -25.99 -8.28 2.50
C LEU A 81 -24.49 -7.96 2.47
N ASP A 82 -23.80 -8.22 1.36
CA ASP A 82 -22.38 -7.90 1.23
C ASP A 82 -22.16 -6.43 0.84
N GLY A 83 -23.20 -5.75 0.32
CA GLY A 83 -23.21 -4.32 0.02
C GLY A 83 -23.82 -3.44 1.13
N ILE A 84 -24.37 -4.04 2.18
CA ILE A 84 -25.04 -3.34 3.29
C ILE A 84 -24.09 -3.16 4.48
N SER A 85 -23.96 -1.92 4.97
CA SER A 85 -23.22 -1.62 6.20
C SER A 85 -23.74 -0.37 6.93
N PRO A 86 -24.75 -0.50 7.82
CA PRO A 86 -25.28 0.61 8.62
C PRO A 86 -24.22 1.38 9.42
N ASP A 87 -23.22 0.70 10.00
CA ASP A 87 -22.14 1.36 10.73
C ASP A 87 -21.29 2.26 9.81
N VAL A 88 -21.05 1.86 8.56
CA VAL A 88 -20.38 2.70 7.56
C VAL A 88 -21.23 3.92 7.23
N TRP A 89 -22.54 3.75 7.00
CA TRP A 89 -23.43 4.87 6.69
C TRP A 89 -23.54 5.86 7.86
N LYS A 90 -23.62 5.35 9.11
CA LYS A 90 -23.53 6.17 10.33
C LYS A 90 -22.21 6.92 10.39
N HIS A 91 -21.09 6.27 10.06
CA HIS A 91 -19.79 6.90 10.05
C HIS A 91 -19.71 8.03 9.01
N MET A 92 -20.22 7.81 7.79
CA MET A 92 -20.30 8.84 6.75
C MET A 92 -21.07 10.07 7.24
N VAL A 93 -22.24 9.87 7.85
CA VAL A 93 -23.09 10.97 8.33
C VAL A 93 -22.46 11.69 9.53
N THR A 94 -21.98 10.94 10.52
CA THR A 94 -21.56 11.50 11.82
C THR A 94 -20.11 11.97 11.88
N LYS A 95 -19.20 11.36 11.11
CA LYS A 95 -17.77 11.70 11.09
C LYS A 95 -17.37 12.54 9.90
N TYR A 96 -17.93 12.26 8.72
CA TYR A 96 -17.61 13.03 7.53
C TYR A 96 -18.60 14.16 7.27
N GLY A 97 -19.68 14.26 8.03
CA GLY A 97 -20.68 15.31 7.87
C GLY A 97 -21.51 15.14 6.58
N VAL A 98 -21.68 13.92 6.08
CA VAL A 98 -22.49 13.68 4.88
C VAL A 98 -23.96 13.98 5.17
N LYS A 99 -24.54 14.95 4.45
CA LYS A 99 -25.95 15.35 4.56
C LYS A 99 -26.77 15.06 3.31
N SER A 100 -26.11 14.83 2.19
CA SER A 100 -26.75 14.44 0.94
C SER A 100 -25.96 13.34 0.21
N VAL A 101 -26.68 12.37 -0.37
CA VAL A 101 -26.09 11.21 -1.06
C VAL A 101 -26.72 11.04 -2.45
N LEU A 102 -25.87 10.90 -3.47
CA LEU A 102 -26.26 10.35 -4.76
C LEU A 102 -25.93 8.85 -4.77
N ASP A 103 -26.93 8.00 -4.77
CA ASP A 103 -26.80 6.54 -4.77
C ASP A 103 -26.91 6.04 -6.22
N VAL A 104 -25.80 5.60 -6.81
CA VAL A 104 -25.68 5.24 -8.23
C VAL A 104 -25.62 3.72 -8.37
N GLY A 105 -26.56 3.14 -9.12
CA GLY A 105 -26.79 1.70 -9.13
C GLY A 105 -27.46 1.24 -7.83
N CYS A 106 -28.41 2.02 -7.33
CA CYS A 106 -29.07 1.81 -6.04
C CYS A 106 -29.95 0.54 -5.99
N GLY A 107 -30.22 -0.11 -7.12
CA GLY A 107 -31.11 -1.26 -7.23
C GLY A 107 -32.49 -0.92 -6.68
N ARG A 108 -32.98 -1.71 -5.73
CA ARG A 108 -34.27 -1.44 -5.05
C ARG A 108 -34.20 -0.31 -4.01
N GLY A 109 -33.04 0.33 -3.82
CA GLY A 109 -32.88 1.46 -2.91
C GLY A 109 -32.76 1.06 -1.43
N VAL A 110 -32.11 -0.07 -1.10
CA VAL A 110 -31.95 -0.52 0.30
C VAL A 110 -31.09 0.47 1.11
N SER A 111 -29.93 0.86 0.58
CA SER A 111 -29.07 1.92 1.13
C SER A 111 -29.76 3.28 1.07
N SER A 112 -30.38 3.59 -0.07
CA SER A 112 -31.11 4.85 -0.25
C SER A 112 -32.22 5.04 0.79
N LEU A 113 -32.98 3.99 1.10
CA LEU A 113 -34.00 4.03 2.14
C LEU A 113 -33.40 4.28 3.52
N TRP A 114 -32.23 3.68 3.84
CA TRP A 114 -31.54 3.96 5.09
C TRP A 114 -31.20 5.45 5.18
N PHE A 115 -30.55 6.02 4.15
CA PHE A 115 -30.21 7.43 4.12
C PHE A 115 -31.44 8.32 4.28
N HIS A 116 -32.52 8.04 3.55
CA HIS A 116 -33.77 8.79 3.65
C HIS A 116 -34.35 8.79 5.07
N LEU A 117 -34.47 7.62 5.70
CA LEU A 117 -35.03 7.49 7.05
C LEU A 117 -34.14 8.11 8.14
N HIS A 118 -32.85 8.30 7.84
CA HIS A 118 -31.87 8.96 8.71
C HIS A 118 -31.72 10.47 8.42
N GLY A 119 -32.63 11.04 7.62
CA GLY A 119 -32.70 12.47 7.34
C GLY A 119 -31.67 12.96 6.31
N VAL A 120 -30.97 12.05 5.63
CA VAL A 120 -30.04 12.38 4.55
C VAL A 120 -30.85 12.61 3.27
N ASP A 121 -30.55 13.70 2.58
CA ASP A 121 -31.12 14.04 1.27
C ASP A 121 -30.54 13.12 0.19
N VAL A 122 -31.33 12.15 -0.26
CA VAL A 122 -30.86 11.07 -1.13
C VAL A 122 -31.57 11.07 -2.47
N LEU A 123 -30.79 10.83 -3.54
CA LEU A 123 -31.31 10.55 -4.87
C LEU A 123 -30.70 9.24 -5.38
N CYS A 124 -31.56 8.33 -5.80
CA CYS A 124 -31.23 7.03 -6.36
C CYS A 124 -31.25 7.12 -7.89
N ALA A 125 -30.14 6.79 -8.55
CA ALA A 125 -30.03 6.70 -10.00
C ALA A 125 -29.83 5.25 -10.41
N GLU A 126 -30.83 4.65 -11.05
CA GLU A 126 -30.89 3.22 -11.36
C GLU A 126 -31.18 2.99 -12.84
N GLY A 127 -30.51 2.00 -13.44
CA GLY A 127 -30.70 1.66 -14.84
C GLY A 127 -31.80 0.62 -15.08
N SER A 128 -32.01 -0.31 -14.14
CA SER A 128 -33.03 -1.36 -14.24
C SER A 128 -34.43 -0.82 -14.01
N HIS A 129 -35.32 -0.97 -14.99
CA HIS A 129 -36.71 -0.54 -14.84
C HIS A 129 -37.43 -1.38 -13.78
N ASP A 130 -37.17 -2.69 -13.76
CA ASP A 130 -37.73 -3.60 -12.75
C ASP A 130 -37.32 -3.20 -11.33
N ALA A 131 -36.08 -2.76 -11.13
CA ALA A 131 -35.63 -2.22 -9.84
C ALA A 131 -36.37 -0.94 -9.45
N VAL A 132 -36.56 -0.03 -10.41
CA VAL A 132 -37.28 1.24 -10.22
C VAL A 132 -38.74 1.00 -9.86
N GLU A 133 -39.44 0.10 -10.55
CA GLU A 133 -40.84 -0.26 -10.25
C GLU A 133 -40.99 -0.91 -8.86
N ARG A 134 -39.94 -1.59 -8.39
CA ARG A 134 -39.92 -2.34 -7.12
C ARG A 134 -39.13 -1.65 -6.01
N THR A 135 -38.84 -0.36 -6.17
CA THR A 135 -38.07 0.42 -5.21
C THR A 135 -38.71 0.44 -3.83
N MET A 136 -37.88 0.49 -2.79
CA MET A 136 -38.31 0.61 -1.40
C MET A 136 -38.46 2.06 -0.94
N LEU A 137 -38.09 3.02 -1.79
CA LEU A 137 -38.20 4.44 -1.48
C LEU A 137 -39.67 4.89 -1.45
N PRO A 138 -40.10 5.65 -0.43
CA PRO A 138 -41.50 6.01 -0.24
C PRO A 138 -42.02 7.07 -1.22
N ASP A 139 -41.15 7.86 -1.84
CA ASP A 139 -41.50 8.85 -2.88
C ASP A 139 -40.64 8.67 -4.15
N PRO A 140 -40.88 7.61 -4.94
CA PRO A 140 -40.08 7.30 -6.12
C PRO A 140 -40.01 8.43 -7.14
N ALA A 141 -41.06 9.24 -7.28
CA ALA A 141 -41.14 10.32 -8.25
C ALA A 141 -40.08 11.41 -8.02
N ASN A 142 -39.68 11.64 -6.78
CA ASN A 142 -38.66 12.63 -6.41
C ASN A 142 -37.34 12.00 -5.97
N GLN A 143 -37.34 10.73 -5.59
CA GLN A 143 -36.18 10.06 -5.01
C GLN A 143 -35.49 9.09 -5.98
N VAL A 144 -36.13 8.71 -7.09
CA VAL A 144 -35.58 7.75 -8.05
C VAL A 144 -35.52 8.36 -9.45
N VAL A 145 -34.40 8.15 -10.12
CA VAL A 145 -34.23 8.44 -11.54
C VAL A 145 -33.87 7.15 -12.26
N GLU A 146 -34.71 6.79 -13.23
CA GLU A 146 -34.36 5.75 -14.19
C GLU A 146 -33.41 6.33 -15.26
N HIS A 147 -32.18 5.83 -15.29
CA HIS A 147 -31.19 6.21 -16.29
C HIS A 147 -30.25 5.06 -16.62
N ASP A 148 -30.22 4.68 -17.90
CA ASP A 148 -29.29 3.71 -18.47
C ASP A 148 -28.03 4.42 -18.99
N PHE A 149 -26.92 4.30 -18.25
CA PHE A 149 -25.64 4.92 -18.60
C PHE A 149 -25.03 4.41 -19.92
N SER A 150 -25.55 3.35 -20.55
CA SER A 150 -25.14 3.01 -21.93
C SER A 150 -25.73 3.95 -22.98
N ARG A 151 -26.80 4.68 -22.64
CA ARG A 151 -27.53 5.55 -23.56
C ARG A 151 -26.97 6.98 -23.62
N GLY A 152 -26.23 7.42 -22.61
CA GLY A 152 -25.62 8.74 -22.56
C GLY A 152 -25.23 9.17 -21.15
N PRO A 153 -24.57 10.33 -20.99
CA PRO A 153 -24.19 10.86 -19.68
C PRO A 153 -25.40 11.41 -18.92
N TRP A 154 -25.34 11.35 -17.59
CA TRP A 154 -26.38 11.91 -16.73
C TRP A 154 -25.85 12.47 -15.41
N TRP A 155 -26.47 13.56 -14.96
CA TRP A 155 -26.20 14.20 -13.69
C TRP A 155 -27.44 14.95 -13.16
N PRO A 156 -27.60 15.04 -11.82
CA PRO A 156 -28.64 15.86 -11.19
C PRO A 156 -28.33 17.37 -11.27
N GLU A 157 -29.32 18.21 -10.96
CA GLU A 157 -29.14 19.67 -10.98
C GLU A 157 -28.15 20.15 -9.90
N LYS A 158 -28.43 19.78 -8.65
CA LYS A 158 -27.61 20.12 -7.47
C LYS A 158 -26.39 19.20 -7.31
N THR A 159 -25.50 19.60 -6.42
CA THR A 159 -24.36 18.79 -5.97
C THR A 159 -24.70 18.04 -4.68
N TYR A 160 -23.93 17.01 -4.35
CA TYR A 160 -24.13 16.11 -3.22
C TYR A 160 -22.87 15.96 -2.38
N SER A 161 -23.03 15.74 -1.08
CA SER A 161 -21.92 15.56 -0.14
C SER A 161 -21.18 14.23 -0.40
N ALA A 162 -21.89 13.19 -0.86
CA ALA A 162 -21.29 11.91 -1.21
C ALA A 162 -21.98 11.22 -2.40
N CYS A 163 -21.21 10.43 -3.15
CA CYS A 163 -21.68 9.39 -4.04
C CYS A 163 -21.55 8.04 -3.34
N TRP A 164 -22.57 7.20 -3.40
CA TRP A 164 -22.52 5.79 -2.99
C TRP A 164 -22.71 4.93 -4.24
N ALA A 165 -21.72 4.11 -4.59
CA ALA A 165 -21.73 3.28 -5.80
C ALA A 165 -21.17 1.89 -5.47
N VAL A 166 -21.98 1.04 -4.85
CA VAL A 166 -21.58 -0.30 -4.40
C VAL A 166 -22.13 -1.36 -5.34
N GLU A 167 -21.25 -2.22 -5.85
CA GLU A 167 -21.50 -3.26 -6.87
C GLU A 167 -22.16 -2.68 -8.14
N PHE A 168 -21.56 -1.61 -8.66
CA PHE A 168 -22.04 -0.91 -9.85
C PHE A 168 -20.97 -0.84 -10.95
N LEU A 169 -19.70 -0.57 -10.59
CA LEU A 169 -18.66 -0.21 -11.55
C LEU A 169 -18.38 -1.31 -12.58
N GLU A 170 -18.43 -2.57 -12.18
CA GLU A 170 -18.17 -3.74 -13.01
C GLU A 170 -19.23 -4.00 -14.09
N HIS A 171 -20.42 -3.42 -13.95
CA HIS A 171 -21.54 -3.62 -14.86
C HIS A 171 -21.54 -2.62 -16.02
N VAL A 172 -20.76 -1.54 -15.96
CA VAL A 172 -20.70 -0.53 -17.01
C VAL A 172 -19.39 -0.63 -17.78
N SER A 173 -19.49 -1.06 -19.03
CA SER A 173 -18.35 -1.23 -19.94
C SER A 173 -17.58 0.06 -20.19
N LEU A 174 -16.27 -0.06 -20.44
CA LEU A 174 -15.30 1.04 -20.58
C LEU A 174 -15.79 2.20 -21.46
N GLN A 175 -16.43 1.92 -22.60
CA GLN A 175 -16.91 2.95 -23.54
C GLN A 175 -18.02 3.85 -22.96
N TYR A 176 -18.70 3.39 -21.90
CA TYR A 176 -19.77 4.14 -21.24
C TYR A 176 -19.35 4.72 -19.90
N GLN A 177 -18.12 4.49 -19.42
CA GLN A 177 -17.71 4.98 -18.11
C GLN A 177 -17.79 6.49 -17.96
N PHE A 178 -17.47 7.21 -19.04
CA PHE A 178 -17.62 8.66 -19.07
C PHE A 178 -19.02 9.12 -18.63
N ASN A 179 -20.05 8.34 -18.97
CA ASN A 179 -21.44 8.67 -18.71
C ASN A 179 -21.76 8.72 -17.21
N PHE A 180 -21.36 7.72 -16.42
CA PHE A 180 -21.58 7.76 -14.96
C PHE A 180 -20.56 8.63 -14.23
N ILE A 181 -19.37 8.85 -14.79
CA ILE A 181 -18.41 9.80 -14.22
C ILE A 181 -19.01 11.20 -14.18
N THR A 182 -19.87 11.56 -15.12
CA THR A 182 -20.60 12.85 -15.09
C THR A 182 -21.50 12.99 -13.86
N ALA A 183 -22.09 11.90 -13.37
CA ALA A 183 -22.84 11.87 -12.10
C ALA A 183 -21.89 12.03 -10.91
N PHE A 184 -20.75 11.32 -10.91
CA PHE A 184 -19.76 11.41 -9.82
C PHE A 184 -19.17 12.82 -9.70
N ARG A 185 -19.09 13.57 -10.81
CA ARG A 185 -18.67 14.98 -10.80
C ARG A 185 -19.60 15.91 -10.02
N LYS A 186 -20.81 15.48 -9.66
CA LYS A 186 -21.72 16.23 -8.78
C LYS A 186 -21.51 15.93 -7.30
N CYS A 187 -20.61 15.02 -6.94
CA CYS A 187 -20.42 14.58 -5.55
C CYS A 187 -19.07 15.06 -5.00
N ALA A 188 -19.03 15.49 -3.73
CA ALA A 188 -17.81 15.90 -3.04
C ALA A 188 -16.93 14.71 -2.63
N LEU A 189 -17.53 13.68 -2.04
CA LEU A 189 -16.88 12.41 -1.72
C LEU A 189 -17.46 11.31 -2.61
N ILE A 190 -16.66 10.32 -3.02
CA ILE A 190 -17.10 9.21 -3.86
C ILE A 190 -16.69 7.92 -3.18
N PHE A 191 -17.67 7.11 -2.77
CA PHE A 191 -17.52 5.80 -2.17
C PHE A 191 -17.93 4.77 -3.21
N ALA A 192 -16.96 4.03 -3.75
CA ALA A 192 -17.22 3.07 -4.81
C ALA A 192 -16.58 1.70 -4.52
N THR A 193 -17.32 0.63 -4.75
CA THR A 193 -16.77 -0.74 -4.80
C THR A 193 -16.62 -1.19 -6.25
N SER A 194 -15.88 -2.26 -6.45
CA SER A 194 -15.76 -2.91 -7.75
C SER A 194 -15.57 -4.40 -7.55
N SER A 195 -16.12 -5.22 -8.44
CA SER A 195 -15.80 -6.64 -8.41
C SER A 195 -14.32 -6.90 -8.74
N VAL A 196 -13.77 -7.97 -8.15
CA VAL A 196 -12.43 -8.51 -8.47
C VAL A 196 -12.51 -9.89 -9.14
N TRP A 197 -13.72 -10.34 -9.47
CA TRP A 197 -13.99 -11.59 -10.18
C TRP A 197 -15.11 -11.41 -11.22
N GLY A 198 -15.16 -12.32 -12.19
CA GLY A 198 -16.22 -12.33 -13.19
C GLY A 198 -17.58 -12.72 -12.58
N GLY A 199 -18.66 -12.24 -13.17
CA GLY A 199 -20.03 -12.44 -12.67
C GLY A 199 -21.06 -12.18 -13.75
N TRP A 200 -22.34 -12.21 -13.36
CA TRP A 200 -23.41 -11.93 -14.30
C TRP A 200 -23.29 -10.49 -14.81
N HIS A 201 -23.00 -10.36 -16.11
CA HIS A 201 -22.71 -9.09 -16.77
C HIS A 201 -21.65 -8.23 -16.06
N HIS A 202 -20.62 -8.85 -15.48
CA HIS A 202 -19.41 -8.11 -15.11
C HIS A 202 -18.57 -7.93 -16.38
N VAL A 203 -18.68 -6.76 -16.99
CA VAL A 203 -18.00 -6.43 -18.26
C VAL A 203 -16.75 -5.59 -18.05
N GLU A 204 -16.55 -5.06 -16.84
CA GLU A 204 -15.44 -4.19 -16.51
C GLU A 204 -14.83 -4.59 -15.15
N VAL A 205 -14.05 -5.66 -15.11
CA VAL A 205 -13.44 -6.17 -13.86
C VAL A 205 -11.96 -5.87 -13.87
N HIS A 206 -11.50 -5.10 -12.88
CA HIS A 206 -10.10 -4.69 -12.74
C HIS A 206 -9.63 -4.70 -11.29
N ASP A 207 -8.31 -4.72 -11.13
CA ASP A 207 -7.70 -4.59 -9.81
C ASP A 207 -7.92 -3.19 -9.18
N HIS A 208 -7.54 -3.08 -7.91
CA HIS A 208 -7.73 -1.85 -7.14
C HIS A 208 -7.02 -0.65 -7.77
N ASP A 209 -5.78 -0.82 -8.22
CA ASP A 209 -4.93 0.25 -8.71
C ASP A 209 -5.40 0.80 -10.05
N TRP A 210 -5.93 -0.07 -10.92
CA TRP A 210 -6.53 0.35 -12.18
C TRP A 210 -7.68 1.32 -11.96
N TRP A 211 -8.60 1.00 -11.04
CA TRP A 211 -9.73 1.90 -10.71
C TRP A 211 -9.26 3.22 -10.10
N VAL A 212 -8.23 3.16 -9.23
CA VAL A 212 -7.60 4.37 -8.68
C VAL A 212 -7.07 5.24 -9.81
N GLN A 213 -6.22 4.70 -10.69
CA GLN A 213 -5.66 5.43 -11.82
C GLN A 213 -6.75 5.97 -12.76
N LYS A 214 -7.79 5.16 -13.03
CA LYS A 214 -8.90 5.55 -13.90
C LYS A 214 -9.66 6.74 -13.37
N PHE A 215 -9.94 6.78 -12.06
CA PHE A 215 -10.68 7.87 -11.43
C PHE A 215 -9.80 9.11 -11.19
N GLU A 216 -8.51 8.92 -10.92
CA GLU A 216 -7.55 10.03 -10.84
C GLU A 216 -7.34 10.71 -12.19
N ALA A 217 -7.39 9.97 -13.31
CA ALA A 217 -7.39 10.55 -14.65
C ALA A 217 -8.60 11.47 -14.92
N TYR A 218 -9.71 11.29 -14.19
CA TYR A 218 -10.87 12.19 -14.20
C TYR A 218 -10.79 13.34 -13.18
N GLY A 219 -9.65 13.49 -12.48
CA GLY A 219 -9.38 14.60 -11.56
C GLY A 219 -9.86 14.37 -10.13
N PHE A 220 -10.38 13.19 -9.80
CA PHE A 220 -10.67 12.81 -8.43
C PHE A 220 -9.37 12.50 -7.67
N ARG A 221 -9.36 12.68 -6.35
CA ARG A 221 -8.21 12.40 -5.49
C ARG A 221 -8.48 11.18 -4.63
N PHE A 222 -7.72 10.12 -4.85
CA PHE A 222 -7.85 8.93 -4.01
C PHE A 222 -7.39 9.22 -2.57
N SER A 223 -8.14 8.71 -1.59
CA SER A 223 -7.79 8.82 -0.17
C SER A 223 -7.63 7.43 0.43
N SER A 224 -6.38 7.00 0.59
CA SER A 224 -6.05 5.75 1.26
C SER A 224 -6.54 5.74 2.72
N ARG A 225 -6.43 6.89 3.42
CA ARG A 225 -6.91 7.05 4.79
C ARG A 225 -8.41 6.82 4.92
N LEU A 226 -9.24 7.53 4.16
CA LEU A 226 -10.70 7.39 4.22
C LEU A 226 -11.13 6.00 3.73
N THR A 227 -10.44 5.46 2.73
CA THR A 227 -10.68 4.10 2.23
C THR A 227 -10.49 3.05 3.31
N GLU A 228 -9.35 3.06 4.01
CA GLU A 228 -9.10 2.09 5.07
C GLU A 228 -9.95 2.34 6.32
N GLU A 229 -10.29 3.59 6.62
CA GLU A 229 -11.23 3.91 7.71
C GLU A 229 -12.60 3.27 7.46
N ILE A 230 -13.20 3.48 6.29
CA ILE A 230 -14.49 2.86 5.92
C ILE A 230 -14.40 1.34 5.90
N ARG A 231 -13.34 0.77 5.30
CA ARG A 231 -13.14 -0.68 5.29
C ARG A 231 -13.04 -1.23 6.72
N ASN A 232 -12.36 -0.54 7.62
CA ASN A 232 -12.26 -0.93 9.03
C ASN A 232 -13.62 -0.89 9.73
N VAL A 233 -14.43 0.16 9.53
CA VAL A 233 -15.79 0.23 10.08
C VAL A 233 -16.64 -0.96 9.62
N ALA A 234 -16.62 -1.27 8.32
CA ALA A 234 -17.32 -2.44 7.77
C ALA A 234 -16.79 -3.77 8.34
N ARG A 235 -15.46 -3.92 8.49
CA ARG A 235 -14.85 -5.12 9.10
C ARG A 235 -15.31 -5.30 10.54
N MET A 236 -15.37 -4.22 11.32
CA MET A 236 -15.83 -4.24 12.70
C MET A 236 -17.31 -4.60 12.80
N GLU A 237 -18.17 -4.05 11.93
CA GLU A 237 -19.60 -4.41 11.89
C GLU A 237 -19.81 -5.90 11.59
N ARG A 238 -19.12 -6.41 10.56
CA ARG A 238 -19.16 -7.82 10.19
C ARG A 238 -18.77 -8.74 11.35
N GLN A 239 -17.79 -8.35 12.16
CA GLN A 239 -17.37 -9.11 13.35
C GLN A 239 -18.43 -9.16 14.46
N LYS A 240 -19.31 -8.15 14.55
CA LYS A 240 -20.40 -8.13 15.55
C LYS A 240 -21.46 -9.20 15.27
N LYS A 241 -21.51 -9.76 14.05
CA LYS A 241 -22.49 -10.79 13.66
C LYS A 241 -23.93 -10.38 13.96
N ILE A 242 -24.26 -9.11 13.74
CA ILE A 242 -25.61 -8.58 13.95
C ILE A 242 -26.54 -9.19 12.88
N PRO A 243 -27.72 -9.71 13.25
CA PRO A 243 -28.71 -10.18 12.29
C PRO A 243 -29.12 -9.08 11.32
N ALA A 244 -29.18 -9.41 10.03
CA ALA A 244 -29.71 -8.52 9.01
C ALA A 244 -31.24 -8.41 9.12
N PRO A 245 -31.90 -7.42 8.48
CA PRO A 245 -33.35 -7.20 8.59
C PRO A 245 -34.21 -8.42 8.21
N THR A 246 -33.70 -9.25 7.29
CA THR A 246 -34.32 -10.49 6.83
C THR A 246 -34.23 -11.64 7.84
N GLY A 247 -33.36 -11.55 8.85
CA GLY A 247 -33.25 -12.49 9.97
C GLY A 247 -32.47 -13.78 9.70
N ASP A 248 -32.31 -14.18 8.43
CA ASP A 248 -31.72 -15.46 8.07
C ASP A 248 -30.17 -15.46 8.05
N LYS A 249 -29.57 -14.27 8.00
CA LYS A 249 -28.12 -14.06 7.89
C LYS A 249 -27.71 -12.80 8.66
N THR A 250 -26.41 -12.65 8.91
CA THR A 250 -25.83 -11.42 9.48
C THR A 250 -25.39 -10.47 8.37
N TYR A 251 -25.13 -9.19 8.69
CA TYR A 251 -24.51 -8.26 7.75
C TYR A 251 -23.17 -8.83 7.25
N GLY A 252 -23.03 -8.93 5.92
CA GLY A 252 -21.84 -9.48 5.26
C GLY A 252 -20.78 -8.41 5.05
N ALA A 253 -21.19 -7.26 4.50
CA ALA A 253 -20.36 -6.11 4.15
C ALA A 253 -19.10 -6.47 3.31
N SER A 254 -19.06 -7.64 2.67
CA SER A 254 -17.84 -8.13 2.02
C SER A 254 -17.41 -7.25 0.85
N HIS A 255 -18.34 -6.74 0.05
CA HIS A 255 -18.04 -5.82 -1.06
C HIS A 255 -17.30 -4.58 -0.55
N ILE A 256 -17.77 -4.02 0.57
CA ILE A 256 -17.19 -2.85 1.22
C ILE A 256 -15.80 -3.19 1.81
N THR A 257 -15.70 -4.27 2.58
CA THR A 257 -14.43 -4.63 3.25
C THR A 257 -13.29 -4.96 2.29
N LEU A 258 -13.62 -5.54 1.13
CA LEU A 258 -12.64 -6.05 0.17
C LEU A 258 -12.28 -5.03 -0.91
N SER A 259 -13.24 -4.23 -1.39
CA SER A 259 -13.04 -3.48 -2.64
C SER A 259 -13.39 -2.00 -2.59
N MET A 260 -13.92 -1.48 -1.48
CA MET A 260 -14.24 -0.05 -1.32
C MET A 260 -13.05 0.85 -1.65
N LYS A 261 -13.32 1.97 -2.31
CA LYS A 261 -12.39 3.05 -2.65
C LYS A 261 -13.08 4.38 -2.37
N VAL A 262 -12.39 5.27 -1.67
CA VAL A 262 -12.89 6.60 -1.35
C VAL A 262 -12.07 7.65 -2.08
N PHE A 263 -12.74 8.46 -2.89
CA PHE A 263 -12.14 9.60 -3.58
C PHE A 263 -12.75 10.91 -3.11
N ILE A 264 -11.96 11.97 -3.16
CA ILE A 264 -12.39 13.35 -2.95
C ILE A 264 -12.44 14.02 -4.31
N ASN A 265 -13.55 14.67 -4.63
CA ASN A 265 -13.67 15.57 -5.76
C ASN A 265 -13.45 17.01 -5.27
N PRO A 266 -12.25 17.59 -5.46
CA PRO A 266 -11.94 18.89 -4.88
C PRO A 266 -12.83 20.02 -5.42
N ALA A 267 -13.34 19.87 -6.65
CA ALA A 267 -14.18 20.89 -7.27
C ALA A 267 -15.52 21.06 -6.55
N VAL A 268 -16.14 19.96 -6.11
CA VAL A 268 -17.42 19.98 -5.38
C VAL A 268 -17.18 20.17 -3.89
N ALA A 269 -16.17 19.50 -3.31
CA ALA A 269 -15.88 19.58 -1.89
C ALA A 269 -15.51 21.00 -1.42
N ALA A 270 -15.00 21.86 -2.32
CA ALA A 270 -14.68 23.25 -2.03
C ALA A 270 -15.89 24.22 -2.12
N LEU A 271 -17.07 23.75 -2.54
CA LEU A 271 -18.25 24.62 -2.63
C LEU A 271 -18.82 24.93 -1.24
N PRO A 272 -19.36 26.15 -1.02
CA PRO A 272 -19.91 26.56 0.28
C PRO A 272 -21.01 25.62 0.80
N GLU A 273 -21.84 25.04 -0.07
CA GLU A 273 -22.89 24.10 0.34
C GLU A 273 -22.37 22.80 0.96
N HIS A 274 -21.08 22.46 0.77
CA HIS A 274 -20.41 21.28 1.35
C HIS A 274 -19.39 21.64 2.43
N ALA A 275 -19.38 22.89 2.91
CA ALA A 275 -18.41 23.37 3.90
C ALA A 275 -18.48 22.66 5.25
N ASN A 276 -19.56 21.91 5.52
CA ASN A 276 -19.74 21.11 6.72
C ASN A 276 -19.05 19.74 6.67
N LEU A 277 -18.47 19.35 5.54
CA LEU A 277 -17.73 18.10 5.42
C LEU A 277 -16.51 18.10 6.36
N PHE A 278 -16.22 16.93 6.94
CA PHE A 278 -15.13 16.74 7.90
C PHE A 278 -15.21 17.66 9.12
N MET A 279 -16.42 18.00 9.56
CA MET A 279 -16.63 18.86 10.72
C MET A 279 -16.11 18.17 11.99
N GLU A 280 -15.27 18.92 12.70
CA GLU A 280 -14.87 18.69 14.09
C GLU A 280 -14.99 20.02 14.84
N PHE A 281 -15.26 19.98 16.14
CA PHE A 281 -15.23 21.22 16.92
C PHE A 281 -13.82 21.82 16.91
N GLY A 282 -13.72 23.13 16.72
CA GLY A 282 -12.44 23.81 16.57
C GLY A 282 -11.85 24.33 17.88
N CYS A 283 -12.67 24.56 18.92
CA CYS A 283 -12.17 25.18 20.15
C CYS A 283 -11.40 24.19 21.01
N PHE A 284 -10.23 24.61 21.48
CA PHE A 284 -9.37 23.78 22.29
C PHE A 284 -10.00 23.50 23.65
N GLU A 285 -10.09 22.23 24.05
CA GLU A 285 -10.44 21.85 25.43
C GLU A 285 -9.18 21.55 26.22
N LYS A 286 -8.39 20.58 25.74
CA LYS A 286 -7.19 20.08 26.41
C LYS A 286 -6.34 19.25 25.45
N ASN A 287 -5.11 18.97 25.86
CA ASN A 287 -4.29 17.96 25.21
C ASN A 287 -4.68 16.57 25.72
N GLY A 288 -4.95 15.65 24.79
CA GLY A 288 -5.11 14.23 25.03
C GLY A 288 -3.79 13.48 25.06
N PRO A 289 -3.83 12.15 25.27
CA PRO A 289 -2.68 11.27 25.09
C PRO A 289 -2.14 11.41 23.66
N GLY A 290 -0.83 11.26 23.46
CA GLY A 290 -0.27 11.36 22.11
C GLY A 290 -0.31 12.75 21.42
N LEU A 291 -0.41 13.87 22.17
CA LEU A 291 -0.62 15.22 21.60
C LEU A 291 -1.84 15.34 20.67
N THR A 292 -2.78 14.43 20.83
CA THR A 292 -4.10 14.62 20.24
C THR A 292 -4.72 15.86 20.85
N ILE A 293 -5.14 16.80 20.02
CA ILE A 293 -5.91 17.94 20.49
C ILE A 293 -7.31 17.41 20.74
N ILE A 294 -7.80 17.58 21.98
CA ILE A 294 -9.19 17.34 22.31
C ILE A 294 -9.87 18.70 22.21
N ASN A 295 -10.80 18.80 21.27
CA ASN A 295 -11.58 20.00 21.06
C ASN A 295 -12.93 19.89 21.77
N LYS A 296 -13.39 21.03 22.30
CA LYS A 296 -14.75 21.23 22.81
C LYS A 296 -15.54 22.09 21.84
N GLU A 297 -16.86 22.05 21.99
CA GLU A 297 -17.73 23.03 21.35
C GLU A 297 -17.32 24.46 21.75
N CYS A 298 -17.21 25.32 20.74
CA CYS A 298 -16.92 26.72 20.97
C CYS A 298 -18.08 27.37 21.71
N GLY A 299 -17.79 28.23 22.68
CA GLY A 299 -18.81 28.96 23.44
C GLY A 299 -19.30 28.24 24.70
N GLU A 300 -18.63 27.16 25.10
CA GLU A 300 -18.87 26.46 26.38
C GLU A 300 -17.68 26.60 27.34
N GLY A 301 -17.94 26.59 28.65
CA GLY A 301 -16.90 26.60 29.68
C GLY A 301 -16.16 27.93 29.84
N ARG A 302 -14.98 27.88 30.48
CA ARG A 302 -14.18 29.07 30.81
C ARG A 302 -13.57 29.68 29.54
N GLY A 303 -13.90 30.94 29.26
CA GLY A 303 -13.46 31.65 28.04
C GLY A 303 -14.39 31.45 26.83
N GLY A 304 -15.51 30.74 26.99
CA GLY A 304 -16.50 30.56 25.91
C GLY A 304 -17.15 31.86 25.45
N ASP A 305 -17.19 32.90 26.29
CA ASP A 305 -17.63 34.24 25.92
C ASP A 305 -16.74 34.92 24.86
N LEU A 306 -15.51 34.43 24.68
CA LEU A 306 -14.54 34.90 23.68
C LEU A 306 -14.54 34.05 22.40
N GLU A 307 -15.29 32.95 22.38
CA GLU A 307 -15.30 31.96 21.31
C GLU A 307 -16.55 32.11 20.42
N THR A 308 -16.39 31.99 19.10
CA THR A 308 -17.52 31.96 18.18
C THR A 308 -18.09 30.55 18.10
N ARG A 309 -19.36 30.39 18.51
CA ARG A 309 -20.07 29.11 18.33
C ARG A 309 -20.12 28.73 16.86
N LEU A 310 -19.86 27.46 16.59
CA LEU A 310 -20.08 26.93 15.25
C LEU A 310 -21.59 26.96 14.96
N ASP A 311 -21.95 27.38 13.75
CA ASP A 311 -23.36 27.39 13.36
C ASP A 311 -23.91 25.95 13.39
N PRO A 312 -25.04 25.68 14.06
CA PRO A 312 -25.62 24.33 14.13
C PRO A 312 -25.90 23.69 12.76
N SER A 313 -26.02 24.49 11.70
CA SER A 313 -26.10 23.99 10.31
C SER A 313 -24.85 23.22 9.86
N PHE A 314 -23.71 23.32 10.55
CA PHE A 314 -22.51 22.52 10.30
C PHE A 314 -22.51 21.19 11.06
N TYR A 315 -23.39 21.00 12.04
CA TYR A 315 -23.38 19.81 12.89
C TYR A 315 -23.83 18.59 12.08
N PRO A 316 -23.37 17.38 12.40
CA PRO A 316 -23.80 16.18 11.70
C PRO A 316 -25.29 15.94 11.99
N LEU A 317 -25.95 15.19 11.12
CA LEU A 317 -27.34 14.81 11.40
C LEU A 317 -27.40 13.95 12.66
N THR A 318 -28.41 14.20 13.49
CA THR A 318 -28.63 13.42 14.71
C THR A 318 -29.30 12.10 14.33
N LEU A 319 -28.61 11.00 14.59
CA LEU A 319 -29.12 9.66 14.32
C LEU A 319 -29.72 9.07 15.60
N THR A 320 -30.83 8.34 15.47
CA THR A 320 -31.49 7.69 16.61
C THR A 320 -31.66 6.19 16.37
N PRO A 321 -31.61 5.34 17.41
CA PRO A 321 -31.85 3.90 17.25
C PRO A 321 -33.22 3.55 16.64
N LYS A 322 -34.21 4.44 16.80
CA LYS A 322 -35.53 4.28 16.18
C LYS A 322 -35.44 4.31 14.64
N MET A 323 -34.57 5.13 14.07
CA MET A 323 -34.39 5.21 12.61
C MET A 323 -33.84 3.91 12.04
N ASP A 324 -32.88 3.27 12.72
CA ASP A 324 -32.39 1.94 12.34
C ASP A 324 -33.53 0.91 12.38
N LEU A 325 -34.30 0.89 13.47
CA LEU A 325 -35.44 -0.04 13.63
C LEU A 325 -36.53 0.19 12.55
N ASP A 326 -36.84 1.44 12.23
CA ASP A 326 -37.80 1.80 11.19
C ASP A 326 -37.32 1.29 9.82
N TRP A 327 -36.03 1.47 9.52
CA TRP A 327 -35.41 0.94 8.29
C TRP A 327 -35.43 -0.59 8.24
N GLU A 328 -35.00 -1.28 9.30
CA GLU A 328 -35.00 -2.74 9.36
C GLU A 328 -36.41 -3.31 9.15
N ASN A 329 -37.41 -2.71 9.78
CA ASN A 329 -38.81 -3.10 9.60
C ASN A 329 -39.29 -2.82 8.17
N ALA A 330 -38.94 -1.69 7.58
CA ALA A 330 -39.31 -1.35 6.21
C ALA A 330 -38.71 -2.33 5.18
N VAL A 331 -37.43 -2.69 5.34
CA VAL A 331 -36.77 -3.71 4.49
C VAL A 331 -37.44 -5.07 4.67
N ARG A 332 -37.65 -5.51 5.92
CA ARG A 332 -38.30 -6.80 6.22
C ARG A 332 -39.70 -6.88 5.62
N ASN A 333 -40.51 -5.83 5.78
CA ASN A 333 -41.87 -5.78 5.26
C ASN A 333 -41.90 -5.83 3.72
N ASN A 334 -40.98 -5.11 3.05
CA ASN A 334 -40.88 -5.12 1.60
C ASN A 334 -40.50 -6.51 1.05
N VAL A 335 -39.53 -7.19 1.69
CA VAL A 335 -39.12 -8.55 1.29
C VAL A 335 -40.25 -9.57 1.55
N GLN A 336 -40.96 -9.46 2.67
CA GLN A 336 -42.10 -10.34 2.96
C GLN A 336 -43.31 -10.08 2.06
N PHE A 337 -43.54 -8.84 1.63
CA PHE A 337 -44.60 -8.48 0.70
C PHE A 337 -44.36 -9.07 -0.69
N VAL A 338 -43.14 -8.91 -1.22
CA VAL A 338 -42.71 -9.49 -2.51
C VAL A 338 -42.86 -11.01 -2.50
N SER A 339 -42.29 -11.69 -1.50
CA SER A 339 -42.34 -13.16 -1.41
C SER A 339 -43.77 -13.73 -1.24
N LYS A 340 -44.72 -12.94 -0.72
CA LYS A 340 -46.14 -13.33 -0.65
C LYS A 340 -46.88 -13.13 -1.97
N ASN A 341 -46.54 -12.10 -2.75
CA ASN A 341 -47.17 -11.82 -4.04
C ASN A 341 -46.62 -12.74 -5.15
N GLU A 342 -45.31 -13.01 -5.16
CA GLU A 342 -44.70 -13.97 -6.11
C GLU A 342 -45.24 -15.40 -5.94
N LYS A 343 -45.55 -15.81 -4.69
CA LYS A 343 -46.23 -17.09 -4.40
C LYS A 343 -47.70 -17.12 -4.82
N LYS A 344 -48.32 -15.96 -5.06
CA LYS A 344 -49.71 -15.83 -5.51
C LYS A 344 -49.81 -15.90 -7.04
N ASP A 345 -48.80 -15.41 -7.73
CA ASP A 345 -48.76 -15.32 -9.19
C ASP A 345 -48.06 -16.52 -9.88
N ASN A 346 -47.46 -17.45 -9.11
CA ASN A 346 -46.88 -18.70 -9.65
C ASN A 346 -47.02 -19.91 -8.68
N PRO A 347 -47.99 -20.83 -8.87
CA PRO A 347 -48.23 -21.93 -7.93
C PRO A 347 -47.31 -23.17 -8.09
N VAL A 348 -46.32 -23.17 -8.98
CA VAL A 348 -45.60 -24.41 -9.34
C VAL A 348 -44.09 -24.24 -9.25
N ALA A 349 -43.52 -24.61 -8.09
CA ALA A 349 -42.16 -25.14 -7.94
C ALA A 349 -41.95 -25.65 -6.50
N LYS A 350 -42.66 -26.71 -6.13
CA LYS A 350 -42.22 -27.64 -5.08
C LYS A 350 -41.78 -28.90 -5.81
N ASP A 351 -40.47 -29.10 -5.91
CA ASP A 351 -39.77 -30.40 -5.94
C ASP A 351 -38.37 -30.22 -6.54
N ALA A 352 -37.42 -29.79 -5.69
CA ALA A 352 -35.99 -30.06 -5.83
C ALA A 352 -35.25 -29.57 -4.58
N SER A 353 -35.53 -30.15 -3.41
CA SER A 353 -34.66 -30.01 -2.24
C SER A 353 -34.82 -31.21 -1.33
N ASP A 354 -34.28 -32.35 -1.75
CA ASP A 354 -33.82 -33.39 -0.84
C ASP A 354 -32.70 -34.15 -1.54
N VAL A 355 -31.51 -34.10 -0.93
CA VAL A 355 -30.35 -35.00 -1.00
C VAL A 355 -29.10 -34.14 -0.70
N ALA A 356 -28.80 -34.00 0.59
CA ALA A 356 -27.47 -33.65 1.07
C ALA A 356 -26.94 -34.85 1.85
N VAL A 357 -25.97 -35.55 1.27
CA VAL A 357 -25.25 -36.66 1.91
C VAL A 357 -24.12 -36.09 2.76
N LYS A 358 -24.14 -36.38 4.06
CA LYS A 358 -23.00 -36.25 4.98
C LYS A 358 -22.11 -37.50 4.87
N PRO A 359 -20.78 -37.40 5.03
CA PRO A 359 -19.97 -38.53 5.48
C PRO A 359 -19.60 -38.40 6.96
N ASP A 360 -19.93 -39.44 7.71
CA ASP A 360 -19.59 -39.67 9.13
C ASP A 360 -18.12 -40.05 9.33
N GLU A 361 -17.52 -39.58 10.42
CA GLU A 361 -16.32 -40.16 11.04
C GLU A 361 -16.69 -41.40 11.87
N PRO A 362 -15.82 -42.43 11.93
CA PRO A 362 -15.82 -43.37 13.03
C PRO A 362 -14.55 -43.26 13.88
N ASN A 363 -14.77 -42.99 15.16
CA ASN A 363 -13.84 -43.23 16.27
C ASN A 363 -13.52 -44.74 16.39
N ASN A 364 -12.26 -45.10 16.60
CA ASN A 364 -11.90 -46.22 17.47
C ASN A 364 -10.44 -46.14 17.95
N LYS A 365 -10.27 -46.18 19.28
CA LYS A 365 -9.02 -46.53 19.98
C LYS A 365 -8.70 -48.03 19.78
N PRO A 366 -7.45 -48.44 20.02
CA PRO A 366 -7.18 -49.17 21.28
C PRO A 366 -5.83 -48.86 21.94
N GLU A 367 -5.71 -49.31 23.19
CA GLU A 367 -4.60 -49.10 24.13
C GLU A 367 -3.42 -50.10 23.99
N ALA A 368 -2.25 -49.66 24.50
CA ALA A 368 -1.30 -50.38 25.38
C ALA A 368 -0.05 -51.14 24.82
N LYS A 369 1.10 -50.72 25.40
CA LYS A 369 2.29 -51.46 25.96
C LYS A 369 3.68 -51.41 25.28
N VAL A 370 4.60 -50.74 25.98
CA VAL A 370 5.98 -51.08 26.48
C VAL A 370 6.94 -51.92 25.60
N GLU A 371 8.15 -51.41 25.31
CA GLU A 371 9.48 -51.88 25.81
C GLU A 371 10.71 -51.21 25.14
N ASP A 372 11.80 -51.20 25.90
CA ASP A 372 13.09 -50.49 25.83
C ASP A 372 14.02 -50.79 24.62
N ALA A 373 14.95 -49.86 24.33
CA ALA A 373 16.40 -50.01 24.61
C ALA A 373 17.34 -49.18 23.69
N ASN A 374 18.43 -48.72 24.32
CA ASN A 374 19.75 -48.30 23.80
C ASN A 374 20.04 -46.81 23.49
N ALA A 375 20.64 -46.16 24.50
CA ALA A 375 21.64 -45.09 24.38
C ALA A 375 23.07 -45.71 24.36
N PRO A 376 24.22 -44.99 24.51
CA PRO A 376 24.55 -43.56 24.34
C PRO A 376 25.89 -43.29 23.60
N GLY A 377 26.21 -42.01 23.36
CA GLY A 377 27.58 -41.54 23.06
C GLY A 377 27.82 -40.10 23.53
N ARG A 378 28.54 -39.93 24.64
CA ARG A 378 29.20 -38.70 25.17
C ARG A 378 30.68 -38.71 24.71
N PRO A 379 31.60 -37.74 24.99
CA PRO A 379 31.59 -36.46 25.76
C PRO A 379 32.33 -35.31 24.95
N PRO A 380 32.89 -34.17 25.46
CA PRO A 380 33.20 -33.82 26.84
C PRO A 380 33.00 -32.37 27.38
N ARG A 381 32.93 -32.37 28.72
CA ARG A 381 33.32 -31.37 29.74
C ARG A 381 34.75 -30.83 29.50
N THR A 382 35.30 -29.75 30.07
CA THR A 382 35.01 -28.67 31.05
C THR A 382 36.30 -27.82 31.05
N GLU A 383 36.26 -26.53 31.36
CA GLU A 383 37.12 -25.95 32.42
C GLU A 383 36.83 -24.45 32.66
N ASN A 384 36.71 -24.13 33.96
CA ASN A 384 36.59 -22.81 34.56
C ASN A 384 37.97 -22.16 34.70
N VAL A 385 38.08 -20.84 34.56
CA VAL A 385 38.97 -20.02 35.40
C VAL A 385 38.30 -18.66 35.68
N SER A 386 37.94 -18.48 36.95
CA SER A 386 37.63 -17.22 37.65
C SER A 386 38.88 -16.30 37.71
N ASN A 387 38.93 -15.01 38.02
CA ASN A 387 38.22 -14.11 38.93
C ASN A 387 38.87 -12.72 38.70
N ASN A 388 38.12 -11.63 38.90
CA ASN A 388 38.51 -10.39 39.61
C ASN A 388 37.59 -9.24 39.19
N VAL A 389 36.57 -8.92 39.99
CA VAL A 389 36.57 -7.81 40.95
C VAL A 389 35.30 -7.98 41.79
N ALA A 390 35.47 -8.33 43.06
CA ALA A 390 34.41 -8.26 44.06
C ALA A 390 34.36 -6.83 44.60
N LYS A 391 33.19 -6.19 44.56
CA LYS A 391 32.75 -5.23 45.58
C LYS A 391 31.24 -5.02 45.51
N ALA A 392 30.56 -5.58 46.51
CA ALA A 392 29.22 -5.28 47.00
C ALA A 392 28.12 -5.08 45.95
N GLU A 393 27.51 -6.17 45.51
CA GLU A 393 26.12 -6.11 45.05
C GLU A 393 25.27 -6.88 46.06
N GLU A 394 24.33 -6.18 46.71
CA GLU A 394 23.15 -6.85 47.25
C GLU A 394 22.50 -7.63 46.10
N LEU A 395 22.40 -8.95 46.27
CA LEU A 395 21.62 -9.80 45.38
C LEU A 395 20.15 -9.38 45.54
N ILE A 396 19.65 -8.58 44.60
CA ILE A 396 18.22 -8.39 44.40
C ILE A 396 17.66 -9.74 43.95
N ASP A 397 16.70 -10.27 44.70
CA ASP A 397 15.96 -11.46 44.33
C ASP A 397 15.19 -11.15 43.02
N GLU A 398 15.18 -12.06 42.03
CA GLU A 398 14.39 -11.86 40.81
C GLU A 398 12.89 -11.67 41.11
N THR A 399 12.44 -12.10 42.29
CA THR A 399 11.08 -11.88 42.79
C THR A 399 10.82 -10.46 43.30
N ASP A 400 11.86 -9.67 43.59
CA ASP A 400 11.76 -8.26 44.02
C ASP A 400 11.60 -7.28 42.85
N ILE A 401 11.82 -7.71 41.61
CA ILE A 401 11.65 -6.89 40.41
C ILE A 401 10.20 -7.03 39.93
N PRO A 402 9.36 -5.98 40.05
CA PRO A 402 7.96 -6.12 39.70
C PRO A 402 7.79 -6.35 38.19
N LYS A 403 7.28 -7.52 37.83
CA LYS A 403 6.89 -7.89 36.46
C LYS A 403 5.76 -6.97 35.99
N GLY A 404 5.91 -6.38 34.81
CA GLY A 404 4.91 -5.45 34.26
C GLY A 404 4.71 -4.15 35.06
N SER A 405 5.71 -3.70 35.84
CA SER A 405 5.60 -2.45 36.62
C SER A 405 5.57 -1.19 35.75
N ASP A 406 4.54 -0.39 35.98
CA ASP A 406 4.32 0.96 35.47
C ASP A 406 5.29 1.96 36.16
N HIS A 407 6.59 1.83 35.92
CA HIS A 407 7.57 2.91 36.12
C HIS A 407 7.92 3.47 34.75
N ARG A 408 6.86 3.99 34.11
CA ARG A 408 6.79 4.40 32.72
C ARG A 408 7.87 5.41 32.35
N ALA A 409 8.80 5.03 31.47
CA ALA A 409 9.45 5.98 30.59
C ALA A 409 8.46 6.54 29.53
N ARG A 410 7.20 6.84 29.90
CA ARG A 410 6.22 7.45 28.97
C ARG A 410 6.66 8.85 28.53
N ASP A 411 7.57 9.47 29.29
CA ASP A 411 8.20 10.75 28.94
C ASP A 411 9.49 10.58 28.13
N HIS A 412 9.84 9.37 27.68
CA HIS A 412 11.01 9.13 26.84
C HIS A 412 10.96 10.01 25.57
N PRO A 413 12.05 10.72 25.20
CA PRO A 413 12.06 11.65 24.07
C PRO A 413 11.55 11.04 22.75
N ILE A 414 11.97 9.82 22.41
CA ILE A 414 11.47 9.12 21.21
C ILE A 414 9.98 8.83 21.26
N LEU A 415 9.46 8.34 22.39
CA LEU A 415 8.04 8.04 22.52
C LEU A 415 7.22 9.32 22.42
N ARG A 416 7.69 10.42 23.02
CA ARG A 416 7.10 11.75 22.87
C ARG A 416 7.14 12.22 21.42
N TYR A 417 8.26 12.06 20.73
CA TYR A 417 8.41 12.45 19.32
C TYR A 417 7.46 11.67 18.40
N ARG A 418 7.38 10.34 18.53
CA ARG A 418 6.46 9.48 17.77
C ARG A 418 4.99 9.83 18.04
N GLN A 419 4.70 10.18 19.28
CA GLN A 419 3.43 10.75 19.71
C GLN A 419 3.24 12.23 19.32
N ARG A 420 4.12 12.79 18.48
CA ARG A 420 4.13 14.20 18.06
C ARG A 420 4.23 15.23 19.20
N LYS A 421 4.53 14.82 20.44
CA LYS A 421 4.68 15.65 21.65
C LYS A 421 6.02 16.34 21.87
N LEU A 422 6.92 16.19 20.91
CA LEU A 422 8.24 16.79 20.93
C LEU A 422 8.56 17.15 19.49
N ALA A 423 8.95 18.40 19.24
CA ALA A 423 9.39 18.81 17.92
C ALA A 423 10.75 18.16 17.60
N SER A 424 11.03 17.93 16.31
CA SER A 424 12.33 17.37 15.89
C SER A 424 13.52 18.23 16.32
N SER A 425 13.33 19.55 16.38
CA SER A 425 14.34 20.53 16.85
C SER A 425 14.64 20.44 18.35
N GLU A 426 13.77 19.81 19.12
CA GLU A 426 13.89 19.66 20.58
C GLU A 426 14.35 18.25 20.99
N LEU A 427 14.48 17.34 20.02
CA LEU A 427 14.92 15.98 20.26
C LEU A 427 16.43 15.97 20.58
N PRO A 428 16.87 15.47 21.75
CA PRO A 428 18.29 15.27 22.00
C PRO A 428 18.84 14.17 21.07
N VAL A 429 20.15 14.15 20.87
CA VAL A 429 20.82 12.98 20.26
C VAL A 429 20.54 11.78 21.17
N VAL A 430 19.99 10.72 20.60
CA VAL A 430 19.59 9.53 21.35
C VAL A 430 20.68 8.48 21.27
N SER A 431 21.16 8.03 22.43
CA SER A 431 22.07 6.89 22.51
C SER A 431 21.35 5.59 22.14
N VAL A 432 21.99 4.76 21.32
CA VAL A 432 21.45 3.50 20.82
C VAL A 432 22.41 2.37 21.15
N VAL A 433 21.92 1.38 21.88
CA VAL A 433 22.59 0.07 21.99
C VAL A 433 22.14 -0.79 20.83
N VAL A 434 23.09 -1.43 20.15
CA VAL A 434 22.81 -2.37 19.07
C VAL A 434 23.22 -3.77 19.50
N TRP A 435 22.34 -4.75 19.29
CA TRP A 435 22.62 -6.14 19.58
C TRP A 435 22.33 -7.03 18.36
N PRO A 436 23.22 -7.99 18.03
CA PRO A 436 24.52 -8.23 18.65
C PRO A 436 25.55 -7.15 18.30
N TYR A 437 26.36 -6.77 19.28
CA TYR A 437 27.36 -5.70 19.14
C TYR A 437 28.54 -6.13 18.28
N LEU A 438 28.94 -5.31 17.30
CA LEU A 438 30.04 -5.64 16.38
C LEU A 438 31.37 -5.94 17.08
N GLU A 439 31.68 -5.27 18.19
CA GLU A 439 32.95 -5.45 18.92
C GLU A 439 33.10 -6.86 19.52
N MET A 440 32.00 -7.61 19.67
CA MET A 440 32.05 -9.03 20.05
C MET A 440 32.43 -9.96 18.87
N GLY A 441 32.76 -9.39 17.70
CA GLY A 441 33.34 -10.10 16.55
C GLY A 441 32.33 -10.80 15.64
N ILE A 442 31.03 -10.58 15.82
CA ILE A 442 29.97 -11.32 15.13
C ILE A 442 29.21 -10.39 14.17
N GLY A 443 29.71 -10.25 12.94
CA GLY A 443 29.11 -9.38 11.91
C GLY A 443 28.25 -10.13 10.88
N THR A 444 26.97 -9.76 10.78
CA THR A 444 26.15 -9.84 9.56
C THR A 444 26.51 -8.67 8.63
N ALA A 445 25.98 -8.62 7.40
CA ALA A 445 26.19 -7.43 6.56
C ALA A 445 25.33 -6.26 7.09
N GLU A 446 24.14 -6.60 7.56
CA GLU A 446 23.09 -5.72 8.05
C GLU A 446 23.56 -4.91 9.25
N ILE A 447 24.13 -5.58 10.26
CA ILE A 447 24.61 -4.96 11.50
C ILE A 447 25.72 -3.92 11.24
N LEU A 448 26.58 -4.16 10.25
CA LEU A 448 27.61 -3.19 9.83
C LEU A 448 26.98 -1.88 9.35
N HIS A 449 25.88 -1.96 8.60
CA HIS A 449 25.18 -0.78 8.10
C HIS A 449 24.37 -0.08 9.19
N VAL A 450 23.79 -0.83 10.13
CA VAL A 450 23.11 -0.27 11.31
C VAL A 450 24.11 0.53 12.15
N GLU A 451 25.21 -0.08 12.58
CA GLU A 451 26.16 0.56 13.51
C GLU A 451 27.02 1.64 12.83
N GLN A 452 27.71 1.33 11.72
CA GLN A 452 28.75 2.21 11.20
C GLN A 452 28.23 3.48 10.52
N ASN A 453 27.11 3.40 9.78
CA ASN A 453 26.54 4.58 9.10
C ASN A 453 25.14 4.89 9.60
N GLY A 454 24.34 3.86 9.90
CA GLY A 454 23.00 4.03 10.40
C GLY A 454 22.96 4.96 11.61
N LEU A 455 23.82 4.69 12.59
CA LEU A 455 23.95 5.48 13.80
C LEU A 455 24.98 6.62 13.64
N ASN A 456 26.22 6.34 13.25
CA ASN A 456 27.27 7.37 13.27
C ASN A 456 27.07 8.53 12.28
N GLU A 457 26.31 8.36 11.19
CA GLU A 457 26.03 9.45 10.24
C GLU A 457 24.67 10.12 10.50
N SER A 458 23.86 9.60 11.41
CA SER A 458 22.65 10.29 11.83
C SER A 458 22.99 11.44 12.77
N LYS A 459 22.33 12.59 12.58
CA LYS A 459 22.44 13.74 13.52
C LYS A 459 21.62 13.54 14.78
N TYR A 460 20.77 12.52 14.82
CA TYR A 460 19.78 12.31 15.87
C TYR A 460 20.10 11.10 16.74
N LEU A 461 21.07 10.29 16.34
CA LEU A 461 21.40 9.01 16.97
C LEU A 461 22.91 8.93 17.22
N SER A 462 23.30 8.21 18.26
CA SER A 462 24.70 7.87 18.53
C SER A 462 24.79 6.43 19.04
N LEU A 463 25.80 5.69 18.60
CA LEU A 463 26.08 4.37 19.17
C LEU A 463 26.54 4.55 20.62
N ALA A 464 26.00 3.72 21.54
CA ALA A 464 26.43 3.71 22.92
C ALA A 464 27.80 3.03 23.08
N ASP A 465 28.63 3.52 24.00
CA ASP A 465 29.99 3.00 24.22
C ASP A 465 30.02 1.63 24.92
N ASP A 466 28.92 1.21 25.53
CA ASP A 466 28.80 -0.09 26.20
C ASP A 466 27.40 -0.69 25.99
N MET A 467 27.34 -2.02 26.14
CA MET A 467 26.12 -2.81 25.89
C MET A 467 24.95 -2.51 26.83
N MET A 468 25.19 -1.98 28.02
CA MET A 468 24.14 -1.68 28.99
C MET A 468 23.74 -0.20 28.96
N ALA A 469 24.68 0.69 28.62
CA ALA A 469 24.51 2.13 28.42
C ALA A 469 23.75 2.81 29.57
N LEU A 470 24.08 2.41 30.81
CA LEU A 470 23.32 2.81 32.01
C LEU A 470 23.53 4.27 32.42
N ASP A 471 24.42 4.99 31.75
CA ASP A 471 24.70 6.39 32.01
C ASP A 471 23.72 7.32 31.26
N ASP A 472 23.00 6.79 30.26
CA ASP A 472 21.91 7.50 29.57
C ASP A 472 20.54 6.90 29.95
N PRO A 473 19.69 7.62 30.72
CA PRO A 473 18.36 7.12 31.06
C PRO A 473 17.44 6.94 29.83
N ASN A 474 17.74 7.63 28.72
CA ASN A 474 16.99 7.64 27.47
C ASN A 474 17.62 6.78 26.36
N VAL A 475 18.54 5.88 26.73
CA VAL A 475 19.07 4.90 25.77
C VAL A 475 17.96 4.02 25.22
N ILE A 476 18.00 3.79 23.91
CA ILE A 476 17.15 2.81 23.25
C ILE A 476 17.96 1.61 22.78
N TRP A 477 17.29 0.50 22.58
CA TRP A 477 17.94 -0.73 22.14
C TRP A 477 17.42 -1.15 20.76
N VAL A 478 18.33 -1.59 19.89
CA VAL A 478 18.03 -2.14 18.57
C VAL A 478 18.57 -3.56 18.53
N GLY A 479 17.70 -4.55 18.34
CA GLY A 479 18.06 -5.95 18.12
C GLY A 479 17.95 -6.33 16.64
N ASP A 480 19.08 -6.69 16.02
CA ASP A 480 19.14 -7.23 14.65
C ASP A 480 18.99 -8.76 14.66
N THR A 481 17.94 -9.25 14.01
CA THR A 481 17.64 -10.68 13.91
C THR A 481 18.37 -11.37 12.76
N GLY A 482 19.21 -10.65 11.99
CA GLY A 482 19.93 -11.15 10.81
C GLY A 482 20.91 -12.30 11.09
N MET A 483 21.15 -12.65 12.35
CA MET A 483 21.83 -13.89 12.71
C MET A 483 20.93 -15.07 12.36
N GLY A 484 21.41 -15.98 11.51
CA GLY A 484 20.71 -17.22 11.11
C GLY A 484 20.47 -18.25 12.23
N TYR A 485 20.37 -17.82 13.49
CA TYR A 485 19.76 -18.59 14.56
C TYR A 485 18.26 -18.73 14.31
N GLY A 486 17.66 -19.83 14.77
CA GLY A 486 16.21 -19.93 14.78
C GLY A 486 15.61 -18.80 15.64
N TRP A 487 14.51 -18.20 15.18
CA TRP A 487 13.87 -17.03 15.81
C TRP A 487 13.74 -17.13 17.33
N ASN A 488 13.27 -18.27 17.84
CA ASN A 488 13.08 -18.52 19.27
C ASN A 488 14.40 -18.46 20.06
N PHE A 489 15.50 -18.95 19.47
CA PHE A 489 16.81 -18.90 20.10
C PHE A 489 17.30 -17.45 20.18
N TRP A 490 17.17 -16.70 19.09
CA TRP A 490 17.55 -15.27 19.06
C TRP A 490 16.77 -14.47 20.10
N CYS A 491 15.44 -14.61 20.17
CA CYS A 491 14.62 -13.94 21.19
C CYS A 491 15.05 -14.35 22.61
N GLY A 492 15.47 -15.59 22.81
CA GLY A 492 15.94 -16.09 24.11
C GLY A 492 17.27 -15.47 24.54
N GLU A 493 18.24 -15.37 23.63
CA GLU A 493 19.53 -14.74 23.92
C GLU A 493 19.39 -13.23 24.13
N TYR A 494 18.57 -12.56 23.31
CA TYR A 494 18.32 -11.13 23.49
C TYR A 494 17.56 -10.82 24.78
N LEU A 495 16.62 -11.69 25.17
CA LEU A 495 15.92 -11.59 26.45
C LEU A 495 16.86 -11.59 27.65
N LYS A 496 17.94 -12.40 27.64
CA LYS A 496 18.91 -12.44 28.74
C LYS A 496 19.55 -11.06 28.96
N TRP A 497 19.92 -10.38 27.88
CA TRP A 497 20.47 -9.03 27.94
C TRP A 497 19.44 -8.00 28.42
N VAL A 498 18.18 -8.13 27.96
CA VAL A 498 17.07 -7.30 28.44
C VAL A 498 16.85 -7.46 29.95
N ILE A 499 16.83 -8.69 30.46
CA ILE A 499 16.67 -8.99 31.89
C ILE A 499 17.84 -8.40 32.69
N GLU A 500 19.07 -8.58 32.21
CA GLU A 500 20.27 -8.06 32.89
C GLU A 500 20.27 -6.53 32.93
N ALA A 501 19.97 -5.86 31.82
CA ALA A 501 19.83 -4.41 31.77
C ALA A 501 18.74 -3.92 32.73
N LYS A 502 17.59 -4.60 32.79
CA LYS A 502 16.50 -4.26 33.72
C LYS A 502 16.94 -4.38 35.18
N LYS A 503 17.69 -5.42 35.56
CA LYS A 503 18.29 -5.60 36.90
C LYS A 503 19.21 -4.43 37.25
N LEU A 504 20.11 -4.07 36.35
CA LEU A 504 21.07 -2.99 36.58
C LEU A 504 20.40 -1.61 36.61
N ARG A 505 19.38 -1.39 35.76
CA ARG A 505 18.55 -0.17 35.77
C ARG A 505 17.78 -0.02 37.08
N PHE A 506 17.24 -1.12 37.63
CA PHE A 506 16.59 -1.11 38.95
C PHE A 506 17.56 -0.70 40.06
N LYS A 507 18.78 -1.27 40.09
CA LYS A 507 19.83 -0.88 41.05
C LYS A 507 20.16 0.63 41.02
N ARG A 508 20.05 1.25 39.84
CA ARG A 508 20.35 2.68 39.63
C ARG A 508 19.12 3.59 39.73
N GLY A 509 17.94 3.06 40.01
CA GLY A 509 16.69 3.85 40.02
C GLY A 509 16.28 4.39 38.65
N LEU A 510 16.69 3.74 37.57
CA LEU A 510 16.34 4.09 36.19
C LEU A 510 15.00 3.46 35.77
N PRO A 511 14.33 4.00 34.72
CA PRO A 511 13.09 3.42 34.20
C PRO A 511 13.28 1.96 33.75
N LEU A 512 12.40 1.07 34.20
CA LEU A 512 12.49 -0.37 33.92
C LEU A 512 11.90 -0.79 32.57
N SER A 513 11.19 0.13 31.92
CA SER A 513 10.73 0.00 30.53
C SER A 513 11.39 1.10 29.70
N TRP A 514 11.93 0.73 28.55
CA TRP A 514 12.54 1.65 27.58
C TRP A 514 12.30 1.12 26.15
N PRO A 515 12.36 1.97 25.11
CA PRO A 515 12.13 1.54 23.75
C PRO A 515 13.13 0.47 23.27
N VAL A 516 12.60 -0.64 22.77
CA VAL A 516 13.32 -1.74 22.14
C VAL A 516 12.79 -1.95 20.72
N PHE A 517 13.67 -1.87 19.74
CA PHE A 517 13.35 -2.04 18.32
C PHE A 517 13.93 -3.38 17.85
N ILE A 518 13.09 -4.27 17.35
CA ILE A 518 13.49 -5.55 16.78
C ILE A 518 13.41 -5.42 15.26
N VAL A 519 14.56 -5.55 14.60
CA VAL A 519 14.73 -5.32 13.17
C VAL A 519 14.98 -6.64 12.46
N ASP A 520 14.07 -6.99 11.55
CA ASP A 520 14.10 -8.25 10.82
C ASP A 520 14.47 -8.06 9.35
N PHE A 521 15.72 -8.40 9.02
CA PHE A 521 16.25 -8.41 7.66
C PHE A 521 16.22 -9.79 6.97
N THR A 522 15.57 -10.77 7.58
CA THR A 522 15.55 -12.14 7.04
C THR A 522 14.87 -12.23 5.67
N ASP A 523 15.24 -13.27 4.92
CA ASP A 523 14.58 -13.60 3.67
C ASP A 523 13.21 -14.22 3.98
N GLY A 524 12.14 -13.71 3.34
CA GLY A 524 10.81 -14.28 3.42
C GLY A 524 9.82 -13.46 4.28
N PRO A 525 8.53 -13.44 3.90
CA PRO A 525 7.53 -12.48 4.38
C PRO A 525 6.78 -12.94 5.64
N VAL A 526 7.47 -13.57 6.59
CA VAL A 526 6.85 -14.08 7.82
C VAL A 526 7.26 -13.19 8.99
N PRO A 527 6.41 -12.24 9.43
CA PRO A 527 6.72 -11.41 10.57
C PRO A 527 6.80 -12.28 11.81
N GLN A 528 7.83 -12.06 12.60
CA GLN A 528 8.07 -12.82 13.81
C GLN A 528 7.98 -11.91 15.05
N ARG A 529 7.77 -12.50 16.24
CA ARG A 529 7.57 -11.77 17.51
C ARG A 529 8.36 -12.37 18.67
N CYS A 530 8.88 -11.53 19.54
CA CYS A 530 9.48 -11.95 20.81
C CYS A 530 8.55 -11.62 21.98
N ARG A 531 7.50 -12.45 22.19
CA ARG A 531 6.50 -12.23 23.25
C ARG A 531 7.11 -12.19 24.65
N ASN A 532 8.15 -12.98 24.89
CA ASN A 532 8.92 -12.99 26.12
C ASN A 532 9.55 -11.62 26.44
N ILE A 533 10.05 -10.90 25.42
CA ILE A 533 10.59 -9.55 25.58
C ILE A 533 9.47 -8.54 25.82
N GLU A 534 8.34 -8.70 25.11
CA GLU A 534 7.14 -7.89 25.32
C GLU A 534 6.57 -8.01 26.74
N GLU A 535 6.57 -9.23 27.31
CA GLU A 535 6.16 -9.49 28.69
C GLU A 535 7.12 -8.87 29.70
N GLU A 536 8.42 -8.85 29.40
CA GLU A 536 9.42 -8.28 30.30
C GLU A 536 9.44 -6.75 30.32
N ILE A 537 9.45 -6.08 29.14
CA ILE A 537 9.57 -4.62 29.05
C ILE A 537 8.20 -3.93 28.98
N GLY A 538 7.17 -4.62 28.49
CA GLY A 538 5.85 -4.07 28.19
C GLY A 538 5.64 -3.88 26.70
N VAL A 539 4.49 -4.33 26.20
CA VAL A 539 4.15 -4.35 24.77
C VAL A 539 4.30 -2.99 24.08
N ASP A 540 4.00 -1.87 24.75
CA ASP A 540 4.05 -0.53 24.16
C ASP A 540 5.47 0.00 23.90
N PHE A 541 6.48 -0.70 24.41
CA PHE A 541 7.88 -0.34 24.29
C PHE A 541 8.66 -1.22 23.29
N VAL A 542 8.03 -2.24 22.71
CA VAL A 542 8.67 -3.15 21.74
C VAL A 542 8.14 -2.88 20.34
N PHE A 543 9.01 -2.45 19.43
CA PHE A 543 8.68 -2.08 18.05
C PHE A 543 9.28 -3.08 17.07
N TYR A 544 8.56 -3.40 16.01
CA TYR A 544 8.99 -4.39 15.03
C TYR A 544 9.11 -3.77 13.63
N SER A 545 10.11 -4.22 12.89
CA SER A 545 10.23 -3.97 11.46
C SER A 545 10.55 -5.25 10.71
N THR A 546 10.18 -5.31 9.43
CA THR A 546 10.44 -6.46 8.56
C THR A 546 10.81 -6.00 7.16
N ARG A 547 11.82 -6.65 6.59
CA ARG A 547 12.31 -6.38 5.23
C ARG A 547 11.39 -6.95 4.17
N SER A 548 11.02 -8.22 4.26
CA SER A 548 10.29 -8.90 3.19
C SER A 548 8.78 -8.80 3.42
N ILE A 549 8.06 -8.27 2.42
CA ILE A 549 6.61 -8.02 2.55
C ILE A 549 5.76 -8.69 1.47
N VAL A 550 6.38 -9.49 0.60
CA VAL A 550 5.69 -10.16 -0.51
C VAL A 550 5.55 -11.65 -0.22
N ARG A 551 4.31 -12.13 -0.17
CA ARG A 551 3.92 -13.54 0.02
C ARG A 551 3.55 -14.19 -1.29
N GLU A 552 3.74 -15.51 -1.36
CA GLU A 552 3.29 -16.34 -2.49
C GLU A 552 3.89 -15.96 -3.84
N ARG A 553 4.98 -15.20 -3.84
CA ARG A 553 5.81 -15.01 -5.02
C ARG A 553 6.52 -16.33 -5.30
N MET A 554 6.52 -16.78 -6.54
CA MET A 554 7.17 -18.04 -6.91
C MET A 554 7.48 -18.10 -8.41
N PHE A 555 8.49 -18.88 -8.79
CA PHE A 555 8.77 -19.16 -10.19
C PHE A 555 7.81 -20.22 -10.73
N SER A 556 7.10 -19.89 -11.80
CA SER A 556 6.15 -20.77 -12.47
C SER A 556 6.82 -21.46 -13.65
N ASN A 557 6.80 -22.80 -13.64
CA ASN A 557 7.33 -23.60 -14.75
C ASN A 557 6.44 -23.55 -15.99
N GLU A 558 5.16 -23.19 -15.83
CA GLU A 558 4.20 -23.11 -16.93
C GLU A 558 4.46 -21.86 -17.78
N THR A 559 4.66 -20.71 -17.13
CA THR A 559 4.94 -19.44 -17.81
C THR A 559 6.44 -19.20 -18.03
N ASN A 560 7.29 -20.03 -17.43
CA ASN A 560 8.74 -19.84 -17.35
C ASN A 560 9.11 -18.43 -16.85
N TRP A 561 8.35 -17.94 -15.88
CA TRP A 561 8.51 -16.61 -15.30
C TRP A 561 8.04 -16.58 -13.84
N VAL A 562 8.30 -15.48 -13.14
CA VAL A 562 7.87 -15.30 -11.75
C VAL A 562 6.42 -14.81 -11.67
N GLU A 563 5.64 -15.43 -10.79
CA GLU A 563 4.33 -14.93 -10.35
C GLU A 563 4.56 -13.98 -9.18
N SER A 564 4.01 -12.77 -9.25
CA SER A 564 4.37 -11.68 -8.33
C SER A 564 3.93 -11.88 -6.88
N GLY A 565 2.98 -12.79 -6.61
CA GLY A 565 2.44 -13.02 -5.27
C GLY A 565 1.50 -11.91 -4.79
N ARG A 566 1.50 -11.60 -3.49
CA ARG A 566 0.69 -10.54 -2.86
C ARG A 566 1.40 -9.83 -1.70
N LEU A 567 1.07 -8.56 -1.48
CA LEU A 567 1.57 -7.78 -0.35
C LEU A 567 0.98 -8.26 0.98
N MET A 568 1.82 -8.33 2.00
CA MET A 568 1.43 -8.62 3.37
C MET A 568 0.87 -7.38 4.08
N SER A 569 -0.21 -7.55 4.83
CA SER A 569 -0.70 -6.51 5.74
C SER A 569 0.23 -6.35 6.95
N LEU A 570 0.79 -5.15 7.12
CA LEU A 570 1.69 -4.82 8.21
C LEU A 570 1.00 -4.19 9.41
N GLN A 571 -0.27 -3.79 9.29
CA GLN A 571 -0.91 -2.96 10.32
C GLN A 571 -1.26 -3.73 11.60
N LEU A 572 -1.49 -5.04 11.57
CA LEU A 572 -1.96 -5.82 12.74
C LEU A 572 -1.57 -7.31 12.68
N TYR A 573 -0.35 -7.65 12.26
CA TYR A 573 0.07 -9.06 12.27
C TYR A 573 0.22 -9.55 13.72
N GLY A 574 -0.66 -10.47 14.13
CA GLY A 574 -0.75 -10.92 15.52
C GLY A 574 -1.12 -9.80 16.52
N GLY A 575 -1.75 -8.72 16.08
CA GLY A 575 -2.10 -7.58 16.96
C GLY A 575 -0.96 -6.57 17.18
N ARG A 576 0.09 -6.61 16.36
CA ARG A 576 1.16 -5.59 16.33
C ARG A 576 1.32 -5.01 14.92
N SER A 577 1.72 -3.75 14.86
CA SER A 577 2.11 -3.11 13.62
C SER A 577 3.60 -3.34 13.35
N TYR A 578 3.93 -3.55 12.08
CA TYR A 578 5.30 -3.70 11.59
C TYR A 578 5.62 -2.54 10.65
N LEU A 579 6.85 -2.04 10.72
CA LEU A 579 7.38 -1.13 9.72
C LEU A 579 8.06 -1.90 8.58
N HIS A 580 7.78 -1.54 7.34
CA HIS A 580 8.52 -2.10 6.19
C HIS A 580 9.92 -1.48 6.12
N THR A 581 10.95 -2.33 6.11
CA THR A 581 12.36 -1.90 6.12
C THR A 581 13.15 -2.58 5.02
N PRO A 582 12.99 -2.15 3.75
CA PRO A 582 13.78 -2.71 2.66
C PRO A 582 15.26 -2.37 2.83
N LEU A 583 16.11 -3.17 2.21
CA LEU A 583 17.55 -2.95 2.16
C LEU A 583 17.86 -1.63 1.44
N ILE A 584 19.02 -1.08 1.78
CA ILE A 584 19.43 0.26 1.37
C ILE A 584 20.85 0.23 0.78
N VAL A 585 21.35 1.40 0.38
CA VAL A 585 22.73 1.54 -0.08
C VAL A 585 23.67 1.29 1.09
N ARG A 586 24.51 0.26 0.95
CA ARG A 586 25.52 -0.08 1.96
C ARG A 586 26.62 0.98 2.09
N THR A 587 27.14 1.13 3.31
CA THR A 587 28.28 2.01 3.64
C THR A 587 29.49 1.74 2.76
N ASP A 588 29.92 0.48 2.73
CA ASP A 588 31.11 0.03 2.02
C ASP A 588 30.96 0.14 0.49
N THR A 589 29.73 0.20 -0.03
CA THR A 589 29.45 0.55 -1.43
C THR A 589 29.83 1.99 -1.72
N ILE A 590 29.46 2.92 -0.83
CA ILE A 590 29.75 4.35 -1.02
C ILE A 590 31.24 4.65 -0.86
N ASP A 591 31.90 4.03 0.12
CA ASP A 591 33.33 4.16 0.30
C ASP A 591 34.10 3.62 -0.92
N SER A 592 33.78 2.40 -1.36
CA SER A 592 34.42 1.83 -2.54
C SER A 592 34.14 2.64 -3.81
N LEU A 593 32.93 3.17 -3.95
CA LEU A 593 32.55 4.04 -5.07
C LEU A 593 33.35 5.35 -5.05
N ARG A 594 33.47 6.01 -3.89
CA ARG A 594 34.26 7.24 -3.73
C ARG A 594 35.70 7.01 -4.17
N ASP A 595 36.31 5.94 -3.68
CA ASP A 595 37.72 5.64 -3.93
C ASP A 595 37.96 5.34 -5.41
N ILE A 596 37.08 4.55 -6.06
CA ILE A 596 37.20 4.25 -7.50
C ILE A 596 36.98 5.50 -8.36
N LEU A 597 35.98 6.33 -8.04
CA LEU A 597 35.71 7.56 -8.79
C LEU A 597 36.88 8.54 -8.71
N HIS A 598 37.45 8.71 -7.52
CA HIS A 598 38.62 9.55 -7.32
C HIS A 598 39.83 9.00 -8.11
N ASN A 599 40.13 7.71 -7.94
CA ASN A 599 41.36 7.13 -8.46
C ASN A 599 41.33 6.85 -9.97
N HIS A 600 40.17 6.47 -10.53
CA HIS A 600 40.08 6.04 -11.94
C HIS A 600 39.43 7.07 -12.86
N TYR A 601 38.56 7.93 -12.32
CA TYR A 601 37.80 8.90 -13.12
C TYR A 601 38.12 10.36 -12.79
N ASN A 602 38.84 10.63 -11.69
CA ASN A 602 39.06 11.97 -11.16
C ASN A 602 37.74 12.75 -10.96
N ILE A 603 36.72 12.05 -10.46
CA ILE A 603 35.38 12.57 -10.20
C ILE A 603 35.03 12.32 -8.73
N THR A 604 34.26 13.22 -8.12
CA THR A 604 33.74 13.11 -6.76
C THR A 604 32.34 12.48 -6.75
N LEU A 605 31.86 12.06 -5.57
CA LEU A 605 30.53 11.42 -5.44
C LEU A 605 29.35 12.32 -5.87
N ASP A 606 29.51 13.64 -5.83
CA ASP A 606 28.54 14.61 -6.32
C ASP A 606 28.64 14.85 -7.83
N GLY A 607 29.71 14.37 -8.48
CA GLY A 607 30.00 14.45 -9.92
C GLY A 607 28.94 13.84 -10.86
N PRO A 608 29.00 14.13 -12.18
CA PRO A 608 28.07 13.60 -13.19
C PRO A 608 28.41 12.14 -13.56
N ILE A 609 28.30 11.23 -12.58
CA ILE A 609 28.74 9.83 -12.67
C ILE A 609 27.92 9.04 -13.71
N GLU A 610 26.69 9.47 -13.99
CA GLU A 610 25.87 8.91 -15.07
C GLU A 610 26.46 9.12 -16.47
N ARG A 611 27.40 10.07 -16.62
CA ARG A 611 28.03 10.44 -17.89
C ARG A 611 29.42 9.87 -18.12
N ILE A 612 29.94 9.08 -17.18
CA ILE A 612 31.22 8.40 -17.40
C ILE A 612 31.11 7.47 -18.62
N ASP A 613 32.23 7.29 -19.32
CA ASP A 613 32.29 6.39 -20.46
C ASP A 613 32.16 4.93 -19.99
N ARG A 614 31.10 4.26 -20.44
CA ARG A 614 30.69 2.92 -19.98
C ARG A 614 30.96 1.90 -21.07
N LYS A 615 31.91 1.00 -20.84
CA LYS A 615 32.38 0.00 -21.82
C LYS A 615 31.49 -1.23 -21.93
N ILE A 616 30.71 -1.55 -20.91
CA ILE A 616 29.78 -2.68 -20.88
C ILE A 616 28.39 -2.14 -21.24
N ASP A 617 27.75 -2.69 -22.27
CA ASP A 617 26.40 -2.28 -22.67
C ASP A 617 25.36 -2.73 -21.64
N VAL A 618 25.43 -4.00 -21.25
CA VAL A 618 24.50 -4.60 -20.28
C VAL A 618 25.27 -5.49 -19.32
N SER A 619 25.04 -5.33 -18.02
CA SER A 619 25.49 -6.31 -17.03
C SER A 619 24.33 -6.93 -16.28
N HIS A 620 24.49 -8.21 -15.95
CA HIS A 620 23.66 -8.91 -14.99
C HIS A 620 24.60 -9.69 -14.09
N ILE A 621 24.75 -9.24 -12.84
CA ILE A 621 25.73 -9.81 -11.89
C ILE A 621 25.15 -11.10 -11.29
N TRP A 622 25.16 -12.14 -12.12
CA TRP A 622 24.74 -13.50 -11.82
C TRP A 622 25.37 -14.45 -12.85
N PRO A 623 26.04 -15.55 -12.43
CA PRO A 623 26.68 -16.47 -13.37
C PRO A 623 25.67 -17.41 -14.03
N LEU A 624 25.98 -17.84 -15.26
CA LEU A 624 25.23 -18.90 -15.96
C LEU A 624 25.35 -20.26 -15.26
N ASN A 625 26.51 -20.52 -14.63
CA ASN A 625 26.77 -21.76 -13.92
C ASN A 625 26.70 -21.52 -12.40
N GLY A 626 25.71 -22.11 -11.74
CA GLY A 626 25.42 -21.90 -10.32
C GLY A 626 26.41 -22.51 -9.32
N THR A 627 27.55 -23.04 -9.76
CA THR A 627 28.51 -23.72 -8.86
C THR A 627 29.15 -22.80 -7.82
N LEU A 628 29.24 -21.49 -8.09
CA LEU A 628 29.86 -20.48 -7.22
C LEU A 628 28.84 -19.70 -6.36
N VAL A 629 27.54 -19.87 -6.60
CA VAL A 629 26.47 -19.10 -5.96
C VAL A 629 25.36 -20.03 -5.47
N GLY A 630 24.76 -19.75 -4.31
CA GLY A 630 23.61 -20.54 -3.86
C GLY A 630 22.46 -20.44 -4.87
N THR A 631 22.04 -21.58 -5.42
CA THR A 631 21.04 -21.70 -6.51
C THR A 631 19.59 -21.71 -6.04
N VAL A 632 19.36 -21.72 -4.73
CA VAL A 632 18.04 -21.71 -4.10
C VAL A 632 17.25 -20.48 -4.58
N GLU A 633 16.01 -20.68 -5.06
CA GLU A 633 15.07 -19.62 -5.48
C GLU A 633 15.71 -18.62 -6.47
N SER A 634 16.37 -19.13 -7.51
CA SER A 634 17.16 -18.34 -8.48
C SER A 634 16.85 -18.59 -9.96
N ARG A 635 15.78 -19.31 -10.30
CA ARG A 635 15.44 -19.68 -11.68
C ARG A 635 15.28 -18.44 -12.57
N LEU A 636 14.60 -17.40 -12.07
CA LEU A 636 14.46 -16.13 -12.79
C LEU A 636 15.81 -15.51 -13.13
N ARG A 637 16.77 -15.61 -12.20
CA ARG A 637 18.12 -15.05 -12.40
C ARG A 637 18.86 -15.78 -13.51
N HIS A 638 18.85 -17.11 -13.49
CA HIS A 638 19.49 -17.91 -14.55
C HIS A 638 18.88 -17.58 -15.91
N LEU A 639 17.54 -17.53 -15.99
CA LEU A 639 16.82 -17.20 -17.22
C LEU A 639 17.19 -15.82 -17.78
N VAL A 640 17.33 -14.82 -16.90
CA VAL A 640 17.75 -13.47 -17.30
C VAL A 640 19.22 -13.44 -17.72
N SER A 641 20.11 -14.16 -17.03
CA SER A 641 21.51 -14.32 -17.45
C SER A 641 21.62 -14.93 -18.85
N GLU A 642 20.88 -16.01 -19.11
CA GLU A 642 20.80 -16.66 -20.43
C GLU A 642 20.29 -15.66 -21.47
N THR A 643 19.22 -14.95 -21.16
CA THR A 643 18.64 -13.93 -22.04
C THR A 643 19.66 -12.86 -22.43
N VAL A 644 20.42 -12.33 -21.47
CA VAL A 644 21.43 -11.28 -21.72
C VAL A 644 22.61 -11.83 -22.54
N VAL A 645 23.05 -13.07 -22.28
CA VAL A 645 24.12 -13.71 -23.07
C VAL A 645 23.67 -14.02 -24.50
N ASP A 646 22.42 -14.44 -24.68
CA ASP A 646 21.86 -14.65 -26.02
C ASP A 646 21.78 -13.34 -26.80
N MET A 647 21.40 -12.24 -26.15
CA MET A 647 21.44 -10.91 -26.75
C MET A 647 22.84 -10.47 -27.16
N ALA A 648 23.88 -10.83 -26.40
CA ALA A 648 25.26 -10.53 -26.79
C ALA A 648 25.63 -11.15 -28.14
N LYS A 649 25.14 -12.37 -28.40
CA LYS A 649 25.35 -13.07 -29.69
C LYS A 649 24.45 -12.52 -30.79
N SER A 650 23.17 -12.26 -30.51
CA SER A 650 22.19 -11.87 -31.53
C SER A 650 22.32 -10.40 -31.93
N ASP A 651 22.58 -9.51 -30.97
CA ASP A 651 22.53 -8.06 -31.15
C ASP A 651 23.95 -7.46 -31.19
N GLY A 652 25.00 -8.25 -30.94
CA GLY A 652 26.39 -7.81 -30.98
C GLY A 652 26.77 -6.82 -29.88
N ILE A 653 26.05 -6.85 -28.75
CA ILE A 653 26.29 -5.97 -27.60
C ILE A 653 27.33 -6.55 -26.63
N ASN A 654 28.11 -5.69 -25.98
CA ASN A 654 29.09 -6.11 -24.98
C ASN A 654 28.41 -6.34 -23.62
N VAL A 655 28.45 -7.57 -23.10
CA VAL A 655 27.78 -7.92 -21.85
C VAL A 655 28.73 -8.44 -20.78
N PHE A 656 28.34 -8.26 -19.51
CA PHE A 656 28.96 -8.94 -18.38
C PHE A 656 27.91 -9.77 -17.63
N VAL A 657 28.08 -11.09 -17.62
CA VAL A 657 27.20 -12.05 -16.95
C VAL A 657 28.04 -13.05 -16.17
N ASP A 658 28.42 -12.67 -14.95
CA ASP A 658 29.18 -13.49 -14.02
C ASP A 658 29.15 -12.88 -12.60
N VAL A 659 29.90 -13.48 -11.68
CA VAL A 659 30.28 -12.89 -10.40
C VAL A 659 31.41 -11.89 -10.62
N ALA A 660 31.24 -10.65 -10.13
CA ALA A 660 32.33 -9.68 -10.02
C ALA A 660 32.85 -9.66 -8.58
N GLY A 661 34.12 -10.03 -8.38
CA GLY A 661 34.72 -10.13 -7.04
C GLY A 661 34.37 -11.44 -6.32
N GLU A 662 33.62 -11.37 -5.23
CA GLU A 662 33.30 -12.53 -4.38
C GLU A 662 31.79 -12.77 -4.26
N ALA A 663 31.41 -14.05 -4.15
CA ALA A 663 30.03 -14.48 -4.03
C ALA A 663 29.62 -14.79 -2.58
N ALA A 664 28.31 -15.03 -2.39
CA ALA A 664 27.72 -15.58 -1.17
C ALA A 664 28.11 -14.80 0.10
N ARG A 665 28.52 -15.50 1.16
CA ARG A 665 28.82 -14.90 2.47
C ARG A 665 29.95 -13.88 2.40
N ASN A 666 30.96 -14.13 1.57
CA ASN A 666 32.13 -13.28 1.51
C ASN A 666 31.82 -11.96 0.78
N GLY A 667 31.07 -12.01 -0.32
CA GLY A 667 30.58 -10.80 -1.01
C GLY A 667 29.53 -10.00 -0.22
N ARG A 668 28.70 -10.68 0.59
CA ARG A 668 27.71 -10.00 1.46
C ARG A 668 28.38 -9.23 2.60
N ARG A 669 29.44 -9.75 3.21
CA ARG A 669 30.10 -9.09 4.34
C ARG A 669 30.89 -7.84 3.97
N LYS A 670 31.42 -7.80 2.74
CA LYS A 670 32.20 -6.66 2.26
C LYS A 670 32.11 -6.54 0.74
N VAL A 671 31.77 -5.34 0.28
CA VAL A 671 31.83 -4.95 -1.13
C VAL A 671 33.25 -5.11 -1.67
N LYS A 672 33.35 -5.61 -2.90
CA LYS A 672 34.61 -5.73 -3.64
C LYS A 672 34.71 -4.62 -4.67
N SER A 673 35.91 -4.08 -4.86
CA SER A 673 36.17 -3.00 -5.82
C SER A 673 35.81 -3.41 -7.25
N GLU A 674 36.04 -4.66 -7.61
CA GLU A 674 35.75 -5.25 -8.91
C GLU A 674 34.24 -5.22 -9.21
N TYR A 675 33.42 -5.43 -8.19
CA TYR A 675 31.96 -5.35 -8.32
C TYR A 675 31.51 -3.92 -8.63
N ILE A 676 31.99 -2.94 -7.86
CA ILE A 676 31.66 -1.53 -8.08
C ILE A 676 32.19 -1.02 -9.42
N ASP A 677 33.41 -1.42 -9.78
CA ASP A 677 34.03 -1.08 -11.07
C ASP A 677 33.22 -1.66 -12.25
N THR A 678 32.71 -2.89 -12.13
CA THR A 678 31.83 -3.50 -13.14
C THR A 678 30.52 -2.72 -13.28
N LEU A 679 29.89 -2.34 -12.17
CA LEU A 679 28.67 -1.51 -12.19
C LEU A 679 28.92 -0.12 -12.83
N LEU A 680 30.04 0.53 -12.49
CA LEU A 680 30.46 1.80 -13.08
C LEU A 680 30.70 1.71 -14.58
N LYS A 681 31.23 0.58 -15.07
CA LYS A 681 31.46 0.36 -16.50
C LYS A 681 30.20 0.00 -17.30
N SER A 682 29.06 -0.25 -16.65
CA SER A 682 27.83 -0.77 -17.27
C SER A 682 26.84 0.33 -17.63
N LYS A 683 26.40 0.42 -18.89
CA LYS A 683 25.34 1.36 -19.34
C LYS A 683 23.99 0.99 -18.75
N ILE A 684 23.63 -0.29 -18.82
CA ILE A 684 22.44 -0.88 -18.23
C ILE A 684 22.86 -1.96 -17.24
N VAL A 685 22.31 -1.92 -16.02
CA VAL A 685 22.46 -2.97 -15.02
C VAL A 685 21.10 -3.63 -14.84
N VAL A 686 21.00 -4.90 -15.22
CA VAL A 686 19.81 -5.72 -14.99
C VAL A 686 19.92 -6.30 -13.59
N VAL A 687 18.84 -6.15 -12.81
CA VAL A 687 18.76 -6.52 -11.41
C VAL A 687 17.53 -7.39 -11.19
N THR A 688 17.75 -8.66 -10.91
CA THR A 688 16.66 -9.61 -10.71
C THR A 688 16.46 -9.97 -9.24
N GLN A 689 15.22 -9.89 -8.77
CA GLN A 689 14.76 -10.37 -7.47
C GLN A 689 15.00 -11.89 -7.30
N ARG A 690 14.59 -12.46 -6.16
CA ARG A 690 14.57 -13.91 -5.99
C ARG A 690 13.23 -14.47 -6.49
N ASP A 691 13.19 -15.78 -6.69
CA ASP A 691 11.97 -16.45 -7.12
C ASP A 691 10.86 -16.30 -6.07
N SER A 692 11.20 -16.38 -4.78
CA SER A 692 10.23 -16.39 -3.67
C SER A 692 10.17 -15.11 -2.82
N TRP A 693 11.03 -14.12 -3.07
CA TRP A 693 10.99 -12.85 -2.36
C TRP A 693 11.62 -11.70 -3.16
N GLU A 694 11.23 -10.50 -2.76
CA GLU A 694 11.74 -9.24 -3.29
C GLU A 694 12.77 -8.62 -2.34
N ASP A 695 13.44 -7.58 -2.83
CA ASP A 695 14.41 -6.74 -2.16
C ASP A 695 15.79 -7.41 -1.92
N HIS A 696 16.87 -6.70 -2.28
CA HIS A 696 18.26 -7.06 -1.99
C HIS A 696 19.20 -5.88 -2.31
N TYR A 697 20.38 -5.86 -1.69
CA TYR A 697 21.36 -4.77 -1.83
C TYR A 697 21.66 -4.34 -3.29
N ARG A 698 21.75 -5.30 -4.22
CA ARG A 698 22.13 -5.03 -5.63
C ARG A 698 21.26 -3.98 -6.33
N LEU A 699 20.00 -3.81 -5.91
CA LEU A 699 19.10 -2.80 -6.49
C LEU A 699 19.65 -1.39 -6.24
N PHE A 700 19.89 -1.04 -4.98
CA PHE A 700 20.37 0.28 -4.62
C PHE A 700 21.86 0.48 -4.92
N GLU A 701 22.67 -0.58 -4.80
CA GLU A 701 24.08 -0.55 -5.23
C GLU A 701 24.21 -0.20 -6.72
N ALA A 702 23.38 -0.80 -7.59
CA ALA A 702 23.36 -0.47 -9.01
C ALA A 702 22.94 0.98 -9.25
N LEU A 703 21.86 1.45 -8.61
CA LEU A 703 21.35 2.82 -8.74
C LEU A 703 22.42 3.86 -8.37
N VAL A 704 23.20 3.64 -7.30
CA VAL A 704 24.26 4.57 -6.89
C VAL A 704 25.50 4.54 -7.76
N THR A 705 25.59 3.69 -8.79
CA THR A 705 26.72 3.75 -9.74
C THR A 705 26.41 4.55 -11.00
N GLY A 706 25.19 5.06 -11.16
CA GLY A 706 24.81 5.95 -12.27
C GLY A 706 24.56 5.24 -13.61
N GLY A 707 24.48 3.90 -13.64
CA GLY A 707 23.95 3.15 -14.78
C GLY A 707 22.42 3.10 -14.75
N LEU A 708 21.77 2.90 -15.90
CA LEU A 708 20.33 2.65 -15.91
C LEU A 708 20.05 1.30 -15.27
N VAL A 709 19.15 1.24 -14.30
CA VAL A 709 18.77 -0.01 -13.64
C VAL A 709 17.46 -0.52 -14.22
N LEU A 710 17.49 -1.78 -14.68
CA LEU A 710 16.31 -2.55 -15.06
C LEU A 710 16.06 -3.60 -13.98
N THR A 711 14.82 -3.78 -13.53
CA THR A 711 14.45 -4.83 -12.57
C THR A 711 13.20 -5.58 -13.00
N ASP A 712 13.04 -6.85 -12.60
CA ASP A 712 11.77 -7.52 -12.81
C ASP A 712 10.68 -6.85 -11.95
N ARG A 713 9.42 -6.91 -12.42
CA ARG A 713 8.29 -6.25 -11.73
C ARG A 713 8.23 -6.64 -10.26
N MET A 714 8.29 -5.62 -9.41
CA MET A 714 8.14 -5.72 -7.96
C MET A 714 6.71 -5.30 -7.58
N LEU A 715 6.09 -5.97 -6.61
CA LEU A 715 4.76 -5.56 -6.12
C LEU A 715 4.81 -4.23 -5.37
N SER A 716 5.93 -3.94 -4.72
CA SER A 716 6.16 -2.67 -4.04
C SER A 716 7.57 -2.20 -4.31
N LEU A 717 7.73 -1.33 -5.31
CA LEU A 717 8.99 -0.59 -5.47
C LEU A 717 9.30 0.19 -4.17
N PRO A 718 10.58 0.23 -3.75
CA PRO A 718 10.99 1.06 -2.63
C PRO A 718 10.55 2.52 -2.79
N ALA A 719 10.22 3.18 -1.69
CA ALA A 719 9.68 4.54 -1.68
C ALA A 719 10.49 5.52 -2.57
N GLY A 720 9.80 6.32 -3.38
CA GLY A 720 10.43 7.27 -4.30
C GLY A 720 10.92 6.67 -5.63
N LEU A 721 11.04 5.36 -5.75
CA LEU A 721 11.27 4.71 -7.05
C LEU A 721 9.95 4.61 -7.83
N VAL A 722 10.00 4.98 -9.11
CA VAL A 722 8.87 5.02 -10.04
C VAL A 722 9.34 4.49 -11.38
N ASN A 723 8.70 3.41 -11.83
CA ASN A 723 8.94 2.81 -13.14
C ASN A 723 8.83 3.86 -14.26
N GLY A 724 9.75 3.85 -15.22
CA GLY A 724 9.80 4.81 -16.34
C GLY A 724 10.41 6.16 -15.98
N THR A 725 10.65 6.46 -14.70
CA THR A 725 11.18 7.77 -14.26
C THR A 725 12.60 7.67 -13.71
N ASN A 726 12.84 6.72 -12.81
CA ASN A 726 14.12 6.59 -12.11
C ASN A 726 14.60 5.14 -11.95
N ILE A 727 13.80 4.20 -12.46
CA ILE A 727 14.09 2.78 -12.62
C ILE A 727 13.20 2.26 -13.75
N ILE A 728 13.57 1.16 -14.39
CA ILE A 728 12.73 0.49 -15.39
C ILE A 728 12.38 -0.91 -14.90
N GLU A 729 11.10 -1.25 -14.89
CA GLU A 729 10.65 -2.62 -14.62
C GLU A 729 10.45 -3.38 -15.92
N PHE A 730 10.71 -4.70 -15.93
CA PHE A 730 10.36 -5.61 -17.02
C PHE A 730 9.50 -6.77 -16.53
N ILE A 731 8.57 -7.24 -17.38
CA ILE A 731 7.56 -8.25 -17.01
C ILE A 731 7.74 -9.60 -17.71
N SER A 732 8.66 -9.70 -18.67
CA SER A 732 8.97 -10.95 -19.38
C SER A 732 10.37 -10.88 -20.00
N GLN A 733 10.87 -12.00 -20.54
CA GLN A 733 12.12 -12.01 -21.30
C GLN A 733 12.05 -11.11 -22.55
N ASP A 734 10.93 -11.12 -23.26
CA ASP A 734 10.78 -10.34 -24.50
C ASP A 734 10.66 -8.84 -24.22
N ASP A 735 10.00 -8.48 -23.12
CA ASP A 735 9.96 -7.12 -22.62
C ASP A 735 11.36 -6.64 -22.17
N LEU A 736 12.12 -7.50 -21.48
CA LEU A 736 13.53 -7.24 -21.13
C LEU A 736 14.38 -6.98 -22.38
N ARG A 737 14.31 -7.86 -23.39
CA ARG A 737 15.02 -7.70 -24.68
C ARG A 737 14.67 -6.37 -25.34
N SER A 738 13.39 -6.06 -25.40
CA SER A 738 12.86 -4.85 -26.03
C SER A 738 13.36 -3.59 -25.32
N LYS A 739 13.31 -3.57 -23.99
CA LYS A 739 13.78 -2.44 -23.16
C LYS A 739 15.29 -2.24 -23.24
N ILE A 740 16.08 -3.32 -23.22
CA ILE A 740 17.53 -3.23 -23.40
C ILE A 740 17.85 -2.57 -24.75
N ARG A 741 17.27 -3.06 -25.85
CA ARG A 741 17.49 -2.48 -27.19
C ARG A 741 17.09 -1.01 -27.25
N TYR A 742 15.91 -0.70 -26.72
CA TYR A 742 15.40 0.67 -26.68
C TYR A 742 16.37 1.60 -25.94
N TYR A 743 16.72 1.30 -24.69
CA TYR A 743 17.55 2.21 -23.88
C TYR A 743 19.03 2.25 -24.32
N LEU A 744 19.54 1.25 -25.04
CA LEU A 744 20.83 1.37 -25.70
C LEU A 744 20.80 2.39 -26.85
N LEU A 745 19.71 2.44 -27.62
CA LEU A 745 19.48 3.39 -28.71
C LEU A 745 19.06 4.80 -28.26
N HIS A 746 18.56 4.95 -27.03
CA HIS A 746 18.08 6.23 -26.47
C HIS A 746 18.97 6.71 -25.30
N PRO A 747 20.21 7.16 -25.57
CA PRO A 747 21.18 7.45 -24.52
C PRO A 747 20.80 8.60 -23.60
N ASP A 748 20.17 9.67 -24.12
CA ASP A 748 19.80 10.83 -23.30
C ASP A 748 18.71 10.48 -22.28
N GLU A 749 17.70 9.74 -22.71
CA GLU A 749 16.62 9.24 -21.84
C GLU A 749 17.19 8.27 -20.80
N ARG A 750 18.01 7.30 -21.23
CA ARG A 750 18.69 6.35 -20.35
C ARG A 750 19.49 7.05 -19.25
N ILE A 751 20.31 8.04 -19.63
CA ILE A 751 21.17 8.79 -18.71
C ILE A 751 20.32 9.60 -17.73
N GLU A 752 19.24 10.23 -18.18
CA GLU A 752 18.35 10.99 -17.30
C GLU A 752 17.66 10.10 -16.27
N ILE A 753 17.16 8.93 -16.66
CA ILE A 753 16.55 7.97 -15.73
C ILE A 753 17.60 7.47 -14.73
N ALA A 754 18.80 7.11 -15.18
CA ALA A 754 19.90 6.69 -14.31
C ALA A 754 20.27 7.78 -13.28
N ARG A 755 20.30 9.04 -13.72
CA ARG A 755 20.56 10.21 -12.86
C ARG A 755 19.49 10.35 -11.77
N GLN A 756 18.22 10.16 -12.13
CA GLN A 756 17.11 10.24 -11.18
C GLN A 756 17.11 9.05 -10.21
N GLY A 757 17.45 7.85 -10.68
CA GLY A 757 17.63 6.65 -9.86
C GLY A 757 18.70 6.83 -8.80
N ARG A 758 19.88 7.32 -9.21
CA ARG A 758 20.97 7.70 -8.29
C ARG A 758 20.50 8.73 -7.27
N LEU A 759 19.76 9.75 -7.70
CA LEU A 759 19.27 10.80 -6.82
C LEU A 759 18.40 10.23 -5.69
N VAL A 760 17.43 9.37 -6.03
CA VAL A 760 16.55 8.72 -5.04
C VAL A 760 17.38 7.85 -4.08
N ALA A 761 18.26 6.99 -4.61
CA ALA A 761 19.09 6.12 -3.79
C ALA A 761 19.99 6.90 -2.80
N MET A 762 20.65 7.97 -3.27
CA MET A 762 21.57 8.78 -2.47
C MET A 762 20.86 9.69 -1.46
N SER A 763 19.63 10.14 -1.75
CA SER A 763 18.92 11.13 -0.93
C SER A 763 17.86 10.54 0.00
N GLN A 764 17.47 9.27 -0.19
CA GLN A 764 16.36 8.65 0.55
C GLN A 764 16.69 7.24 1.09
N HIS A 765 17.66 6.52 0.50
CA HIS A 765 17.90 5.10 0.82
C HIS A 765 19.35 4.85 1.25
N ARG A 766 19.80 5.60 2.26
CA ARG A 766 21.10 5.40 2.91
C ARG A 766 20.89 4.75 4.27
N SER A 767 21.93 4.17 4.86
CA SER A 767 21.83 3.44 6.12
C SER A 767 21.20 4.27 7.25
N TRP A 768 21.57 5.54 7.40
CA TRP A 768 20.98 6.41 8.43
C TRP A 768 19.51 6.71 8.17
N HIS A 769 19.08 6.91 6.91
CA HIS A 769 17.66 7.11 6.60
C HIS A 769 16.84 5.92 7.08
N ARG A 770 17.35 4.68 6.87
CA ARG A 770 16.67 3.45 7.29
C ARG A 770 16.57 3.33 8.80
N ILE A 771 17.66 3.59 9.53
CA ILE A 771 17.66 3.50 10.99
C ILE A 771 16.82 4.62 11.62
N GLU A 772 16.88 5.84 11.08
CA GLU A 772 16.00 6.93 11.47
C GLU A 772 14.54 6.57 11.22
N GLU A 773 14.19 6.00 10.06
CA GLU A 773 12.82 5.56 9.79
C GLU A 773 12.35 4.49 10.77
N ILE A 774 13.22 3.52 11.12
CA ILE A 774 12.93 2.51 12.15
C ILE A 774 12.65 3.14 13.51
N ILE A 775 13.42 4.15 13.91
CA ILE A 775 13.33 4.73 15.26
C ILE A 775 12.28 5.84 15.33
N PHE A 776 12.04 6.58 14.25
CA PHE A 776 11.21 7.79 14.21
C PHE A 776 9.95 7.66 13.34
N ASP A 777 9.71 6.50 12.72
CA ASP A 777 8.65 6.22 11.73
C ASP A 777 8.76 7.03 10.42
N MET A 778 9.86 7.78 10.26
CA MET A 778 10.18 8.55 9.06
C MET A 778 11.68 8.92 9.06
N PRO A 779 12.32 9.07 7.90
CA PRO A 779 13.67 9.62 7.83
C PRO A 779 13.66 11.07 8.33
N MET A 780 14.60 11.38 9.22
CA MET A 780 14.70 12.70 9.87
C MET A 780 15.69 13.60 9.13
N THR A 781 16.72 12.99 8.58
CA THR A 781 17.75 13.63 7.79
C THR A 781 17.21 13.86 6.38
N VAL A 782 16.91 15.13 6.07
CA VAL A 782 16.53 15.54 4.73
C VAL A 782 17.76 16.00 3.97
N CYS A 783 18.17 15.21 2.99
CA CYS A 783 19.24 15.55 2.08
C CYS A 783 18.82 16.72 1.17
N GLN A 784 19.44 17.91 1.31
CA GLN A 784 19.20 19.08 0.44
C GLN A 784 20.39 19.39 -0.48
N LYS A 785 20.12 20.03 -1.62
CA LYS A 785 21.15 20.53 -2.57
C LYS A 785 21.73 21.87 -2.10
N LYS A 786 22.47 21.88 -1.00
CA LYS A 786 23.18 23.06 -0.46
C LYS A 786 24.50 22.65 0.19
N ASP A 787 25.50 23.52 0.15
CA ASP A 787 26.72 23.37 0.93
C ASP A 787 26.38 23.30 2.43
N GLY A 788 26.95 22.34 3.15
CA GLY A 788 26.61 22.06 4.55
C GLY A 788 25.37 21.18 4.77
N SER A 789 24.74 20.69 3.70
CA SER A 789 23.75 19.60 3.78
C SER A 789 24.35 18.38 4.48
N PRO A 790 23.58 17.64 5.31
CA PRO A 790 24.04 16.36 5.87
C PRO A 790 24.44 15.34 4.80
N CYS A 791 24.01 15.57 3.55
CA CYS A 791 24.30 14.71 2.42
C CYS A 791 24.91 15.59 1.30
N PRO A 792 26.23 15.85 1.30
CA PRO A 792 26.87 16.72 0.30
C PRO A 792 26.87 16.13 -1.12
N PHE A 793 26.44 14.86 -1.28
CA PHE A 793 26.57 14.08 -2.51
C PHE A 793 25.33 14.08 -3.42
N ILE A 794 24.42 15.06 -3.27
CA ILE A 794 23.19 15.13 -4.06
C ILE A 794 23.45 15.76 -5.43
N VAL A 795 23.21 14.96 -6.47
CA VAL A 795 23.46 15.22 -7.90
C VAL A 795 23.13 16.65 -8.39
N HIS A 796 24.11 17.22 -9.11
CA HIS A 796 24.12 18.46 -9.89
C HIS A 796 22.74 18.99 -10.32
N ALA A 797 22.27 20.05 -9.65
CA ALA A 797 21.20 20.92 -10.18
C ALA A 797 21.71 21.95 -11.20
N ASN A 798 23.03 22.14 -11.28
CA ASN A 798 23.61 23.25 -12.02
C ASN A 798 23.47 23.11 -13.53
N GLU A 799 23.37 21.91 -14.09
CA GLU A 799 23.35 21.76 -15.55
C GLU A 799 21.97 21.93 -16.18
N ALA A 800 20.89 21.49 -15.52
CA ALA A 800 19.52 21.77 -15.97
C ALA A 800 19.20 23.27 -15.85
N ALA A 801 19.66 23.92 -14.79
CA ALA A 801 19.56 25.38 -14.63
C ALA A 801 20.42 26.13 -15.65
N ARG A 802 21.62 25.64 -15.96
CA ARG A 802 22.52 26.21 -16.98
C ARG A 802 21.99 25.99 -18.40
N ARG A 803 21.38 24.85 -18.72
CA ARG A 803 20.67 24.60 -20.00
C ARG A 803 19.43 25.47 -20.13
N ARG A 804 18.63 25.66 -19.07
CA ARG A 804 17.50 26.62 -19.06
C ARG A 804 17.97 28.07 -19.21
N ARG A 805 19.14 28.44 -18.65
CA ARG A 805 19.78 29.76 -18.86
C ARG A 805 20.31 29.94 -20.27
N LEU A 806 21.00 28.94 -20.84
CA LEU A 806 21.53 28.97 -22.20
C LEU A 806 20.40 28.95 -23.25
N ALA A 807 19.34 28.18 -23.03
CA ALA A 807 18.14 28.19 -23.88
C ALA A 807 17.35 29.51 -23.77
N ARG A 808 17.41 30.21 -22.64
CA ARG A 808 16.87 31.58 -22.50
C ARG A 808 17.74 32.64 -23.18
N ASN A 809 19.05 32.44 -23.23
CA ASN A 809 19.99 33.40 -23.80
C ASN A 809 20.21 33.26 -25.32
N ASN A 810 19.81 32.14 -25.94
CA ASN A 810 19.96 31.90 -27.38
C ASN A 810 18.69 32.21 -28.21
N LYS A 811 17.87 33.19 -27.81
CA LYS A 811 17.05 33.92 -28.79
C LYS A 811 17.90 35.06 -29.33
N ILE A 812 18.04 35.16 -30.67
CA ILE A 812 18.87 36.10 -31.48
C ILE A 812 20.22 35.42 -31.82
N VAL A 813 20.56 34.95 -33.03
CA VAL A 813 20.18 35.20 -34.44
C VAL A 813 20.46 33.92 -35.26
N ASP A 814 19.61 33.64 -36.25
CA ASP A 814 19.86 32.70 -37.36
C ASP A 814 20.75 33.37 -38.43
N PRO A 815 21.75 32.67 -38.99
CA PRO A 815 21.47 31.97 -40.25
C PRO A 815 21.96 30.52 -40.32
#